data_AF-A0A8C1NKP8-F1
#
_entry.id   AF-A0A8C1NKP8-F1
#
_cell.length_a   1.000
_cell.length_b   1.000
_cell.length_c   1.000
_cell.angle_alpha   90.00
_cell.angle_beta   90.00
_cell.angle_gamma   90.00
#
_symmetry.space_group_name_H-M   'P 1'
#
loop_
_entity.id
_entity.type
_entity.pdbx_description
1 polymer ?
#
loop_
_entity_poly.entity_id
_entity_poly.type
_entity_poly.pdbx_seq_one_letter_code
_entity_poly.pdbx_strand_id
1 'polypeptide(L)'
;MKLYVFQVNNGSTLTFDTELAVQTVLDLKHAIQAKYKIAIQHQVLVVNGGECMVAERRVCSYSAGTDTNPIFLFNKEMILSDRAPTIPKTTFSIENEMELKVEESLMMPAVFHTVASRTQLAVEMFEVAKKLCLFCERLVHDEHLQHQGWAAIMANLDDCTLSYQKLLMKFDTAYTNYQQDFEDIKLKLTKLGTAVSVMAKIPLLECLTRQSYRESLEKSSSPHPSTTDEEDKNEDEEVGDASTQSAVLSLEEEEESPERGATPSFNVTLLDWINVQDRPNDVESVVRKCFDSINRLDPRIIQPFLTECRETITKLDNQNMKAIKGLEDRLYALDQMIASCKRLVNEQQELAQGFHANQKRAENLKDTSVLPDLCLSHANQLMIMLTNHRKLLDIKQKCTTAKQELANNLQVRLKWCCYVMLHADQDGEKLQALLRLLTELLERVRVVEALSTVPQMYCLAVVEVVRRKMFIGHYRQWASALVKDGKNLYEAEKVQRETFGKLFRKSFLRNRLFRGLDSWPPSSFSFMIFVCLFCLPDISLSDLQYLKSCCPSEVQPYLRVPTLCDFEPLNQHVEVLHRLVQAAQSVDEMSKTITDLLNEQKISCSQSAQRSTALTPRSESTTEITSTSTKTLSTLSLKAPDCQPLALPGPL
;
A
#
# COMPACT_ATOMS: atom_id res chain seq x y z
N MET A 1 -9.42 7.63 46.14
CA MET A 1 -9.79 6.40 45.41
C MET A 1 -8.55 5.50 45.35
N LYS A 2 -8.61 4.28 44.79
CA LYS A 2 -7.44 3.43 44.52
C LYS A 2 -7.53 2.82 43.14
N LEU A 3 -6.39 2.44 42.57
CA LEU A 3 -6.26 1.62 41.36
C LEU A 3 -5.96 0.17 41.78
N TYR A 4 -6.67 -0.79 41.19
CA TYR A 4 -6.63 -2.20 41.56
C TYR A 4 -6.03 -3.05 40.42
N VAL A 5 -5.03 -3.86 40.74
CA VAL A 5 -4.41 -4.81 39.80
C VAL A 5 -4.45 -6.20 40.44
N PHE A 6 -5.14 -7.15 39.81
CA PHE A 6 -5.37 -8.47 40.38
C PHE A 6 -4.40 -9.50 39.81
N GLN A 7 -3.54 -10.07 40.66
CA GLN A 7 -2.57 -11.08 40.26
C GLN A 7 -3.22 -12.47 40.24
N VAL A 8 -3.58 -12.94 39.04
CA VAL A 8 -4.36 -14.18 38.84
C VAL A 8 -3.61 -15.43 39.31
N ASN A 9 -2.26 -15.42 39.27
CA ASN A 9 -1.40 -16.57 39.61
C ASN A 9 -1.68 -17.19 41.00
N ASN A 10 -2.01 -16.37 42.00
CA ASN A 10 -2.24 -16.79 43.38
C ASN A 10 -3.44 -16.07 44.03
N GLY A 11 -4.22 -15.34 43.24
CA GLY A 11 -5.36 -14.56 43.68
C GLY A 11 -4.97 -13.45 44.66
N SER A 12 -4.06 -12.55 44.28
CA SER A 12 -3.62 -11.44 45.14
C SER A 12 -4.00 -10.09 44.56
N THR A 13 -4.81 -9.32 45.29
CA THR A 13 -5.15 -7.94 44.93
C THR A 13 -4.00 -6.98 45.28
N LEU A 14 -3.34 -6.44 44.25
CA LEU A 14 -2.36 -5.37 44.36
C LEU A 14 -3.09 -4.02 44.32
N THR A 15 -2.66 -3.04 45.12
CA THR A 15 -3.30 -1.71 45.14
C THR A 15 -2.30 -0.58 44.96
N PHE A 16 -2.71 0.42 44.18
CA PHE A 16 -1.95 1.59 43.77
C PHE A 16 -2.80 2.85 43.92
N ASP A 17 -2.15 4.00 43.89
CA ASP A 17 -2.82 5.30 44.00
C ASP A 17 -3.44 5.68 42.64
N THR A 18 -4.62 6.33 42.67
CA THR A 18 -5.42 6.60 41.46
C THR A 18 -4.72 7.51 40.45
N GLU A 19 -3.68 8.24 40.84
CA GLU A 19 -2.84 9.03 39.93
C GLU A 19 -2.19 8.16 38.84
N LEU A 20 -1.87 6.88 39.11
CA LEU A 20 -1.38 5.95 38.09
C LEU A 20 -2.42 5.61 37.02
N ALA A 21 -3.71 5.93 37.22
CA ALA A 21 -4.73 5.73 36.18
C ALA A 21 -4.56 6.70 35.00
N VAL A 22 -4.01 7.91 35.20
CA VAL A 22 -3.78 8.88 34.11
C VAL A 22 -2.41 8.76 33.46
N GLN A 23 -1.52 7.94 34.02
CA GLN A 23 -0.20 7.62 33.47
C GLN A 23 -0.27 6.50 32.42
N THR A 24 0.87 6.19 31.79
CA THR A 24 0.94 5.11 30.79
C THR A 24 0.89 3.72 31.44
N VAL A 25 0.56 2.71 30.65
CA VAL A 25 0.67 1.31 31.05
C VAL A 25 2.12 0.94 31.38
N LEU A 26 3.11 1.54 30.71
CA LEU A 26 4.53 1.37 31.04
C LEU A 26 4.84 1.88 32.46
N ASP A 27 4.33 3.06 32.84
CA ASP A 27 4.49 3.62 34.20
C ASP A 27 3.87 2.69 35.26
N LEU A 28 2.69 2.13 34.97
CA LEU A 28 2.07 1.10 35.83
C LEU A 28 2.96 -0.14 35.95
N LYS A 29 3.59 -0.61 34.86
CA LYS A 29 4.53 -1.73 34.93
C LYS A 29 5.79 -1.41 35.75
N HIS A 30 6.30 -0.18 35.64
CA HIS A 30 7.39 0.30 36.52
C HIS A 30 6.95 0.35 37.99
N ALA A 31 5.73 0.81 38.30
CA ALA A 31 5.19 0.83 39.66
C ALA A 31 5.02 -0.59 40.24
N ILE A 32 4.54 -1.55 39.44
CA ILE A 32 4.46 -2.97 39.82
C ILE A 32 5.87 -3.53 40.08
N GLN A 33 6.86 -3.25 39.23
CA GLN A 33 8.25 -3.70 39.43
C GLN A 33 8.87 -3.07 40.69
N ALA A 34 8.66 -1.77 40.92
CA ALA A 34 9.21 -1.07 42.08
C ALA A 34 8.65 -1.61 43.41
N LYS A 35 7.32 -1.81 43.48
CA LYS A 35 6.59 -2.17 44.71
C LYS A 35 6.54 -3.67 44.98
N TYR A 36 6.38 -4.50 43.95
CA TYR A 36 6.16 -5.94 44.06
C TYR A 36 7.26 -6.81 43.42
N LYS A 37 8.33 -6.19 42.88
CA LYS A 37 9.55 -6.84 42.35
C LYS A 37 9.36 -7.76 41.14
N ILE A 38 8.18 -7.76 40.50
CA ILE A 38 7.93 -8.47 39.25
C ILE A 38 8.54 -7.67 38.08
N ALA A 39 9.55 -8.20 37.40
CA ALA A 39 10.20 -7.49 36.29
C ALA A 39 9.24 -7.26 35.09
N ILE A 40 9.33 -6.11 34.42
CA ILE A 40 8.43 -5.68 33.32
C ILE A 40 8.24 -6.76 32.24
N GLN A 41 9.31 -7.46 31.85
CA GLN A 41 9.29 -8.55 30.86
C GLN A 41 8.41 -9.76 31.26
N HIS A 42 8.16 -9.94 32.56
CA HIS A 42 7.30 -11.00 33.10
C HIS A 42 5.88 -10.52 33.38
N GLN A 43 5.57 -9.22 33.22
CA GLN A 43 4.23 -8.66 33.43
C GLN A 43 3.40 -8.66 32.14
N VAL A 44 2.47 -9.62 32.04
CA VAL A 44 1.35 -9.53 31.09
C VAL A 44 0.19 -8.86 31.82
N LEU A 45 -0.28 -7.72 31.29
CA LEU A 45 -1.44 -6.99 31.78
C LEU A 45 -2.56 -7.13 30.75
N VAL A 46 -3.72 -7.61 31.20
CA VAL A 46 -4.91 -7.87 30.38
C VAL A 46 -6.11 -7.27 31.09
N VAL A 47 -7.07 -6.74 30.35
CA VAL A 47 -8.35 -6.29 30.92
C VAL A 47 -9.48 -7.25 30.60
N ASN A 48 -10.62 -7.04 31.25
CA ASN A 48 -11.83 -7.81 30.99
C ASN A 48 -12.22 -7.75 29.50
N GLY A 49 -12.61 -8.88 28.92
CA GLY A 49 -12.75 -9.04 27.46
C GLY A 49 -11.47 -9.47 26.73
N GLY A 50 -10.29 -9.49 27.37
CA GLY A 50 -9.07 -10.11 26.83
C GLY A 50 -8.12 -9.19 26.06
N GLU A 51 -8.34 -7.86 26.05
CA GLU A 51 -7.36 -6.94 25.44
C GLU A 51 -6.09 -6.85 26.30
N CYS A 52 -4.94 -7.15 25.69
CA CYS A 52 -3.62 -6.91 26.27
C CYS A 52 -3.31 -5.41 26.31
N MET A 53 -2.86 -4.90 27.46
CA MET A 53 -2.60 -3.48 27.64
C MET A 53 -1.32 -3.04 26.92
N VAL A 54 -1.47 -2.09 25.99
CA VAL A 54 -0.40 -1.48 25.17
C VAL A 54 0.37 -0.46 26.01
N ALA A 55 1.71 -0.53 25.99
CA ALA A 55 2.58 0.16 26.94
C ALA A 55 2.45 1.70 26.90
N GLU A 56 2.26 2.26 25.69
CA GLU A 56 2.21 3.70 25.41
C GLU A 56 0.82 4.32 25.67
N ARG A 57 -0.23 3.48 25.81
CA ARG A 57 -1.58 3.97 26.14
C ARG A 57 -1.69 4.31 27.62
N ARG A 58 -2.63 5.21 27.96
CA ARG A 58 -2.95 5.54 29.36
C ARG A 58 -3.79 4.45 30.01
N VAL A 59 -3.55 4.15 31.27
CA VAL A 59 -4.29 3.12 32.03
C VAL A 59 -5.81 3.37 31.99
N CYS A 60 -6.25 4.63 32.11
CA CYS A 60 -7.65 5.02 32.09
C CYS A 60 -8.38 4.81 30.74
N SER A 61 -7.71 4.52 29.62
CA SER A 61 -8.41 4.23 28.36
C SER A 61 -9.08 2.85 28.34
N TYR A 62 -8.82 2.01 29.35
CA TYR A 62 -9.21 0.60 29.38
C TYR A 62 -10.43 0.29 30.28
N SER A 63 -11.08 1.30 30.86
CA SER A 63 -12.29 1.15 31.71
C SER A 63 -12.17 0.11 32.85
N ALA A 64 -10.94 -0.11 33.34
CA ALA A 64 -10.58 -1.13 34.32
C ALA A 64 -9.72 -0.56 35.44
N GLY A 65 -9.51 -1.36 36.49
CA GLY A 65 -8.75 -0.99 37.67
C GLY A 65 -9.59 -0.65 38.89
N THR A 66 -10.87 -1.05 38.93
CA THR A 66 -11.73 -1.00 40.13
C THR A 66 -11.62 -2.30 40.93
N ASP A 67 -12.23 -2.34 42.11
CA ASP A 67 -12.40 -3.55 42.93
C ASP A 67 -13.25 -4.64 42.24
N THR A 68 -14.26 -4.23 41.48
CA THR A 68 -15.16 -5.13 40.73
C THR A 68 -14.70 -5.46 39.30
N ASN A 69 -13.81 -4.65 38.71
CA ASN A 69 -13.24 -4.83 37.38
C ASN A 69 -11.75 -4.44 37.39
N PRO A 70 -10.88 -5.22 38.06
CA PRO A 70 -9.46 -4.91 38.17
C PRO A 70 -8.72 -5.13 36.85
N ILE A 71 -7.48 -4.62 36.78
CA ILE A 71 -6.55 -5.00 35.70
C ILE A 71 -5.96 -6.37 36.06
N PHE A 72 -6.05 -7.37 35.17
CA PHE A 72 -5.50 -8.69 35.42
C PHE A 72 -4.01 -8.75 35.12
N LEU A 73 -3.21 -9.14 36.12
CA LEU A 73 -1.77 -9.36 36.01
C LEU A 73 -1.46 -10.86 36.02
N PHE A 74 -0.75 -11.30 34.99
CA PHE A 74 -0.12 -12.62 34.92
C PHE A 74 1.39 -12.45 34.98
N ASN A 75 2.00 -12.95 36.05
CA ASN A 75 3.46 -13.02 36.18
C ASN A 75 3.98 -14.29 35.47
N LYS A 76 4.69 -14.12 34.34
CA LYS A 76 5.31 -15.21 33.58
C LYS A 76 6.28 -16.05 34.42
N GLU A 77 7.02 -15.44 35.33
CA GLU A 77 7.97 -16.14 36.21
C GLU A 77 7.25 -17.15 37.11
N MET A 78 6.12 -16.75 37.71
CA MET A 78 5.29 -17.63 38.54
C MET A 78 4.48 -18.65 37.73
N ILE A 79 4.16 -18.36 36.46
CA ILE A 79 3.60 -19.37 35.56
C ILE A 79 4.64 -20.46 35.32
N LEU A 80 5.85 -20.09 34.90
CA LEU A 80 6.87 -21.04 34.44
C LEU A 80 7.56 -21.78 35.60
N SER A 81 7.58 -21.23 36.82
CA SER A 81 8.16 -21.88 38.00
C SER A 81 7.57 -23.28 38.28
N ASP A 82 8.40 -24.20 38.74
CA ASP A 82 7.97 -25.53 39.20
C ASP A 82 7.51 -25.57 40.66
N ARG A 83 7.55 -24.42 41.34
CA ARG A 83 6.96 -24.26 42.68
C ARG A 83 5.47 -23.92 42.53
N ALA A 84 4.62 -24.63 43.28
CA ALA A 84 3.20 -24.34 43.36
C ALA A 84 2.94 -22.92 43.89
N PRO A 85 1.93 -22.19 43.39
CA PRO A 85 1.63 -20.83 43.81
C PRO A 85 1.22 -20.82 45.28
N THR A 86 1.99 -20.11 46.11
CA THR A 86 1.67 -19.98 47.54
C THR A 86 0.63 -18.88 47.74
N ILE A 87 -0.55 -19.25 48.27
CA ILE A 87 -1.53 -18.27 48.75
C ILE A 87 -1.09 -17.70 50.12
N PRO A 88 -1.33 -16.41 50.43
CA PRO A 88 -0.99 -15.85 51.74
C PRO A 88 -1.76 -16.49 52.90
N LYS A 89 -1.10 -17.35 53.68
CA LYS A 89 -1.69 -18.00 54.86
C LYS A 89 -1.85 -16.99 56.00
N THR A 90 -3.07 -16.53 56.24
CA THR A 90 -3.40 -15.70 57.42
C THR A 90 -3.87 -16.58 58.58
N THR A 91 -2.94 -16.99 59.42
CA THR A 91 -3.24 -17.59 60.74
C THR A 91 -3.48 -16.45 61.74
N PHE A 92 -4.59 -16.48 62.47
CA PHE A 92 -4.85 -15.53 63.56
C PHE A 92 -4.55 -16.27 64.87
N SER A 93 -3.46 -15.98 65.60
CA SER A 93 -3.08 -16.77 66.80
C SER A 93 -4.25 -16.97 67.79
N ILE A 94 -5.00 -15.90 68.00
CA ILE A 94 -6.21 -15.81 68.84
C ILE A 94 -7.29 -16.85 68.45
N GLU A 95 -7.35 -17.30 67.19
CA GLU A 95 -8.38 -18.23 66.71
C GLU A 95 -8.25 -19.64 67.31
N ASN A 96 -7.03 -20.06 67.66
CA ASN A 96 -6.76 -21.37 68.27
C ASN A 96 -6.84 -21.31 69.81
N GLU A 97 -6.73 -20.11 70.40
CA GLU A 97 -6.76 -19.90 71.86
C GLU A 97 -8.19 -19.89 72.43
N MET A 98 -9.22 -19.66 71.60
CA MET A 98 -10.63 -19.57 72.02
C MET A 98 -11.14 -20.82 72.75
N GLU A 99 -10.63 -22.00 72.38
CA GLU A 99 -11.04 -23.28 72.97
C GLU A 99 -10.57 -23.41 74.42
N LEU A 100 -9.27 -23.20 74.65
CA LEU A 100 -8.67 -23.14 75.98
C LEU A 100 -9.33 -22.06 76.85
N LYS A 101 -9.54 -20.85 76.31
CA LYS A 101 -10.20 -19.75 77.04
C LYS A 101 -11.63 -20.11 77.49
N VAL A 102 -12.37 -20.90 76.71
CA VAL A 102 -13.69 -21.40 77.13
C VAL A 102 -13.55 -22.47 78.22
N GLU A 103 -12.62 -23.42 78.07
CA GLU A 103 -12.40 -24.49 79.06
C GLU A 103 -11.93 -23.95 80.43
N GLU A 104 -10.95 -23.04 80.46
CA GLU A 104 -10.53 -22.32 81.67
C GLU A 104 -11.70 -21.55 82.30
N SER A 105 -12.49 -20.89 81.44
CA SER A 105 -13.63 -20.09 81.87
C SER A 105 -14.75 -20.93 82.51
N LEU A 106 -14.95 -22.18 82.09
CA LEU A 106 -15.91 -23.11 82.72
C LEU A 106 -15.55 -23.42 84.18
N MET A 107 -14.26 -23.48 84.51
CA MET A 107 -13.76 -23.80 85.87
C MET A 107 -13.89 -22.65 86.88
N MET A 108 -14.24 -21.44 86.44
CA MET A 108 -14.40 -20.28 87.33
C MET A 108 -15.62 -20.38 88.28
N PRO A 109 -15.50 -19.94 89.55
CA PRO A 109 -16.60 -19.95 90.53
C PRO A 109 -17.71 -18.94 90.20
N ALA A 110 -18.92 -19.13 90.75
CA ALA A 110 -20.08 -18.28 90.48
C ALA A 110 -20.02 -16.92 91.23
N VAL A 111 -19.27 -15.97 90.67
CA VAL A 111 -19.10 -14.60 91.20
C VAL A 111 -19.24 -13.53 90.10
N PHE A 112 -19.50 -12.27 90.46
CA PHE A 112 -19.64 -11.17 89.48
C PHE A 112 -18.44 -11.05 88.52
N HIS A 113 -17.21 -11.28 89.00
CA HIS A 113 -16.01 -11.31 88.14
C HIS A 113 -16.11 -12.36 87.02
N THR A 114 -16.68 -13.53 87.30
CA THR A 114 -16.89 -14.61 86.32
C THR A 114 -17.93 -14.23 85.28
N VAL A 115 -19.01 -13.54 85.68
CA VAL A 115 -20.03 -13.00 84.76
C VAL A 115 -19.42 -11.97 83.80
N ALA A 116 -18.58 -11.06 84.32
CA ALA A 116 -17.86 -10.07 83.51
C ALA A 116 -16.82 -10.73 82.58
N SER A 117 -16.00 -11.65 83.09
CA SER A 117 -15.00 -12.40 82.32
C SER A 117 -15.64 -13.23 81.19
N ARG A 118 -16.72 -13.96 81.47
CA ARG A 118 -17.49 -14.70 80.45
C ARG A 118 -18.10 -13.78 79.39
N THR A 119 -18.54 -12.59 79.79
CA THR A 119 -19.04 -11.57 78.84
C THR A 119 -17.93 -11.01 77.96
N GLN A 120 -16.75 -10.73 78.51
CA GLN A 120 -15.59 -10.27 77.75
C GLN A 120 -15.10 -11.34 76.75
N LEU A 121 -15.12 -12.62 77.14
CA LEU A 121 -14.81 -13.74 76.25
C LEU A 121 -15.83 -13.87 75.11
N ALA A 122 -17.13 -13.76 75.40
CA ALA A 122 -18.18 -13.78 74.37
C ALA A 122 -17.99 -12.65 73.33
N VAL A 123 -17.63 -11.44 73.79
CA VAL A 123 -17.30 -10.32 72.89
C VAL A 123 -16.02 -10.60 72.07
N GLU A 124 -14.99 -11.20 72.67
CA GLU A 124 -13.78 -11.61 71.93
C GLU A 124 -14.09 -12.64 70.83
N MET A 125 -14.88 -13.67 71.15
CA MET A 125 -15.31 -14.71 70.20
C MET A 125 -16.10 -14.11 69.01
N PHE A 126 -16.96 -13.12 69.27
CA PHE A 126 -17.69 -12.40 68.22
C PHE A 126 -16.75 -11.57 67.31
N GLU A 127 -15.78 -10.85 67.87
CA GLU A 127 -14.80 -10.10 67.07
C GLU A 127 -13.80 -11.00 66.33
N VAL A 128 -13.54 -12.22 66.81
CA VAL A 128 -12.84 -13.27 66.05
C VAL A 128 -13.73 -13.78 64.91
N ALA A 129 -15.01 -14.07 65.17
CA ALA A 129 -15.96 -14.53 64.16
C ALA A 129 -16.10 -13.54 62.98
N LYS A 130 -16.17 -12.23 63.26
CA LYS A 130 -16.11 -11.17 62.24
C LYS A 130 -14.86 -11.26 61.36
N LYS A 131 -13.68 -11.41 61.96
CA LYS A 131 -12.38 -11.49 61.25
C LYS A 131 -12.31 -12.74 60.38
N LEU A 132 -12.83 -13.87 60.87
CA LEU A 132 -12.96 -15.12 60.11
C LEU A 132 -13.88 -14.95 58.90
N CYS A 133 -15.07 -14.35 59.07
CA CYS A 133 -16.00 -14.11 57.97
C CYS A 133 -15.41 -13.17 56.91
N LEU A 134 -14.87 -12.02 57.30
CA LEU A 134 -14.22 -11.06 56.40
C LEU A 134 -13.01 -11.65 55.66
N PHE A 135 -12.33 -12.63 56.27
CA PHE A 135 -11.25 -13.38 55.60
C PHE A 135 -11.82 -14.35 54.55
N CYS A 136 -12.84 -15.13 54.90
CA CYS A 136 -13.48 -16.06 53.96
C CYS A 136 -14.12 -15.33 52.76
N GLU A 137 -14.81 -14.21 53.00
CA GLU A 137 -15.39 -13.36 51.95
C GLU A 137 -14.34 -12.93 50.93
N ARG A 138 -13.15 -12.52 51.40
CA ARG A 138 -12.03 -12.13 50.52
C ARG A 138 -11.49 -13.32 49.72
N LEU A 139 -11.33 -14.49 50.35
CA LEU A 139 -10.87 -15.69 49.63
C LEU A 139 -11.81 -16.04 48.47
N VAL A 140 -13.13 -16.04 48.72
CA VAL A 140 -14.13 -16.40 47.69
C VAL A 140 -14.24 -15.30 46.62
N HIS A 141 -14.16 -14.02 47.01
CA HIS A 141 -14.06 -12.90 46.04
C HIS A 141 -12.79 -12.99 45.17
N ASP A 142 -11.64 -13.34 45.76
CA ASP A 142 -10.41 -13.57 44.99
C ASP A 142 -10.57 -14.79 44.06
N GLU A 143 -11.27 -15.87 44.45
CA GLU A 143 -11.57 -17.00 43.54
C GLU A 143 -12.48 -16.58 42.37
N HIS A 144 -13.49 -15.74 42.61
CA HIS A 144 -14.31 -15.12 41.54
C HIS A 144 -13.47 -14.24 40.60
N LEU A 145 -12.55 -13.42 41.13
CA LEU A 145 -11.63 -12.62 40.31
C LEU A 145 -10.60 -13.48 39.56
N GLN A 146 -10.17 -14.62 40.12
CA GLN A 146 -9.37 -15.60 39.40
C GLN A 146 -10.14 -16.24 38.24
N HIS A 147 -11.44 -16.50 38.40
CA HIS A 147 -12.31 -16.97 37.31
C HIS A 147 -12.47 -15.91 36.20
N GLN A 148 -12.72 -14.64 36.56
CA GLN A 148 -12.79 -13.55 35.58
C GLN A 148 -11.46 -13.35 34.82
N GLY A 149 -10.33 -13.40 35.52
CA GLY A 149 -9.01 -13.35 34.90
C GLY A 149 -8.76 -14.53 33.96
N TRP A 150 -9.22 -15.74 34.33
CA TRP A 150 -9.18 -16.90 33.45
C TRP A 150 -10.03 -16.69 32.18
N ALA A 151 -11.25 -16.17 32.30
CA ALA A 151 -12.09 -15.84 31.15
C ALA A 151 -11.44 -14.80 30.22
N ALA A 152 -10.78 -13.77 30.78
CA ALA A 152 -10.07 -12.76 30.00
C ALA A 152 -8.89 -13.33 29.19
N ILE A 153 -8.08 -14.22 29.78
CA ILE A 153 -6.97 -14.84 29.03
C ILE A 153 -7.46 -15.91 28.03
N MET A 154 -8.64 -16.52 28.24
CA MET A 154 -9.29 -17.37 27.23
C MET A 154 -9.81 -16.58 26.03
N ALA A 155 -10.45 -15.43 26.23
CA ALA A 155 -10.84 -14.54 25.13
C ALA A 155 -9.61 -14.11 24.30
N ASN A 156 -8.51 -13.76 24.96
CA ASN A 156 -7.24 -13.45 24.30
C ASN A 156 -6.68 -14.64 23.49
N LEU A 157 -6.74 -15.85 24.06
CA LEU A 157 -6.29 -17.08 23.40
C LEU A 157 -7.14 -17.42 22.16
N ASP A 158 -8.45 -17.19 22.21
CA ASP A 158 -9.36 -17.42 21.10
C ASP A 158 -9.10 -16.41 19.95
N ASP A 159 -8.90 -15.12 20.25
CA ASP A 159 -8.50 -14.11 19.25
C ASP A 159 -7.15 -14.46 18.59
N CYS A 160 -6.15 -14.86 19.38
CA CYS A 160 -4.88 -15.35 18.86
C CYS A 160 -5.04 -16.60 17.97
N THR A 161 -5.90 -17.55 18.38
CA THR A 161 -6.20 -18.77 17.61
C THR A 161 -6.86 -18.42 16.27
N LEU A 162 -7.85 -17.54 16.26
CA LEU A 162 -8.52 -17.06 15.05
C LEU A 162 -7.58 -16.30 14.12
N SER A 163 -6.64 -15.51 14.66
CA SER A 163 -5.61 -14.82 13.88
C SER A 163 -4.66 -15.81 13.19
N TYR A 164 -4.17 -16.80 13.95
CA TYR A 164 -3.29 -17.85 13.47
C TYR A 164 -3.96 -18.76 12.41
N GLN A 165 -5.21 -19.17 12.64
CA GLN A 165 -6.01 -19.92 11.65
C GLN A 165 -6.16 -19.15 10.32
N LYS A 166 -6.45 -17.84 10.36
CA LYS A 166 -6.55 -16.98 9.16
C LYS A 166 -5.21 -16.88 8.40
N LEU A 167 -4.10 -16.77 9.13
CA LEU A 167 -2.76 -16.75 8.53
C LEU A 167 -2.42 -18.08 7.84
N LEU A 168 -2.70 -19.21 8.50
CA LEU A 168 -2.50 -20.54 7.91
C LEU A 168 -3.36 -20.74 6.65
N MET A 169 -4.66 -20.42 6.70
CA MET A 169 -5.54 -20.49 5.53
C MET A 169 -5.06 -19.63 4.36
N LYS A 170 -4.54 -18.42 4.64
CA LYS A 170 -3.97 -17.54 3.62
C LYS A 170 -2.73 -18.16 2.96
N PHE A 171 -1.86 -18.79 3.74
CA PHE A 171 -0.69 -19.49 3.21
C PHE A 171 -1.07 -20.77 2.45
N ASP A 172 -1.93 -21.63 3.01
CA ASP A 172 -2.43 -22.86 2.35
C ASP A 172 -3.05 -22.55 0.98
N THR A 173 -3.85 -21.47 0.89
CA THR A 173 -4.43 -21.02 -0.39
C THR A 173 -3.35 -20.58 -1.39
N ALA A 174 -2.42 -19.72 -0.96
CA ALA A 174 -1.35 -19.23 -1.83
C ALA A 174 -0.41 -20.35 -2.31
N TYR A 175 -0.06 -21.27 -1.40
CA TYR A 175 0.80 -22.41 -1.69
C TYR A 175 0.10 -23.44 -2.60
N THR A 176 -1.20 -23.66 -2.43
CA THR A 176 -1.98 -24.53 -3.33
C THR A 176 -2.00 -23.98 -4.77
N ASN A 177 -2.19 -22.67 -4.95
CA ASN A 177 -2.14 -22.04 -6.27
C ASN A 177 -0.72 -22.18 -6.88
N TYR A 178 0.32 -21.91 -6.10
CA TYR A 178 1.71 -22.14 -6.52
C TYR A 178 2.01 -23.58 -6.95
N GLN A 179 1.44 -24.58 -6.26
CA GLN A 179 1.59 -25.98 -6.65
C GLN A 179 0.88 -26.31 -7.97
N GLN A 180 -0.20 -25.61 -8.33
CA GLN A 180 -0.86 -25.73 -9.63
C GLN A 180 -0.04 -25.05 -10.74
N ASP A 181 0.48 -23.85 -10.47
CA ASP A 181 1.30 -23.08 -11.41
C ASP A 181 2.73 -23.65 -11.59
N PHE A 182 3.15 -24.60 -10.77
CA PHE A 182 4.56 -25.03 -10.65
C PHE A 182 5.21 -25.49 -11.95
N GLU A 183 4.49 -26.22 -12.81
CA GLU A 183 5.02 -26.66 -14.10
C GLU A 183 5.06 -25.52 -15.15
N ASP A 184 4.17 -24.52 -15.07
CA ASP A 184 4.28 -23.30 -15.89
C ASP A 184 5.45 -22.42 -15.43
N ILE A 185 5.67 -22.30 -14.11
CA ILE A 185 6.84 -21.61 -13.53
C ILE A 185 8.14 -22.23 -14.06
N LYS A 186 8.26 -23.58 -14.07
CA LYS A 186 9.39 -24.26 -14.71
C LYS A 186 9.49 -23.96 -16.20
N LEU A 187 8.38 -24.06 -16.94
CA LEU A 187 8.35 -23.80 -18.38
C LEU A 187 8.80 -22.36 -18.70
N LYS A 188 8.43 -21.38 -17.88
CA LYS A 188 8.87 -19.97 -18.00
C LYS A 188 10.37 -19.82 -17.72
N LEU A 189 10.90 -20.48 -16.70
CA LEU A 189 12.35 -20.52 -16.45
C LEU A 189 13.12 -21.20 -17.61
N THR A 190 12.60 -22.29 -18.19
CA THR A 190 13.19 -22.94 -19.37
C THR A 190 13.14 -22.04 -20.61
N LYS A 191 11.99 -21.38 -20.89
CA LYS A 191 11.85 -20.39 -21.97
C LYS A 191 12.87 -19.25 -21.83
N LEU A 192 13.08 -18.74 -20.61
CA LEU A 192 14.11 -17.73 -20.35
C LEU A 192 15.52 -18.24 -20.62
N GLY A 193 15.86 -19.49 -20.27
CA GLY A 193 17.16 -20.08 -20.61
C GLY A 193 17.44 -20.09 -22.12
N THR A 194 16.43 -20.41 -22.93
CA THR A 194 16.50 -20.28 -24.39
C THR A 194 16.65 -18.81 -24.82
N ALA A 195 15.85 -17.91 -24.26
CA ALA A 195 15.90 -16.48 -24.59
C ALA A 195 17.27 -15.85 -24.25
N VAL A 196 17.88 -16.18 -23.11
CA VAL A 196 19.24 -15.76 -22.72
C VAL A 196 20.27 -16.24 -23.75
N SER A 197 20.17 -17.50 -24.17
CA SER A 197 21.02 -18.10 -25.22
C SER A 197 20.88 -17.44 -26.60
N VAL A 198 19.77 -16.72 -26.82
CA VAL A 198 19.51 -15.90 -28.01
C VAL A 198 19.98 -14.45 -27.80
N MET A 199 19.71 -13.82 -26.66
CA MET A 199 20.16 -12.45 -26.34
C MET A 199 21.68 -12.31 -26.37
N ALA A 200 22.40 -13.35 -25.93
CA ALA A 200 23.87 -13.44 -26.01
C ALA A 200 24.42 -13.54 -27.45
N LYS A 201 23.56 -13.61 -28.47
CA LYS A 201 23.92 -13.67 -29.90
C LYS A 201 23.30 -12.52 -30.72
N ILE A 202 22.49 -11.67 -30.10
CA ILE A 202 21.94 -10.48 -30.75
C ILE A 202 22.91 -9.32 -30.47
N PRO A 203 23.57 -8.75 -31.50
CA PRO A 203 24.36 -7.54 -31.31
C PRO A 203 23.43 -6.36 -31.04
N LEU A 204 23.81 -5.52 -30.07
CA LEU A 204 23.12 -4.26 -29.81
C LEU A 204 23.54 -3.23 -30.88
N LEU A 205 22.61 -2.46 -31.43
CA LEU A 205 22.96 -1.36 -32.34
C LEU A 205 23.52 -0.18 -31.56
N GLU A 206 24.72 0.27 -31.91
CA GLU A 206 25.40 1.40 -31.25
C GLU A 206 24.58 2.71 -31.31
N CYS A 207 23.81 2.92 -32.39
CA CYS A 207 22.94 4.09 -32.53
C CYS A 207 21.80 4.15 -31.48
N LEU A 208 21.52 3.06 -30.77
CA LEU A 208 20.60 3.03 -29.62
C LEU A 208 21.24 3.48 -28.30
N THR A 209 22.57 3.40 -28.17
CA THR A 209 23.30 3.74 -26.94
C THR A 209 24.04 5.07 -27.01
N ARG A 210 24.36 5.57 -28.21
CA ARG A 210 25.03 6.87 -28.41
C ARG A 210 24.32 8.04 -27.69
N GLN A 211 23.00 8.10 -27.75
CA GLN A 211 22.23 9.20 -27.15
C GLN A 211 22.28 9.15 -25.61
N SER A 212 22.06 7.98 -25.01
CA SER A 212 22.12 7.82 -23.55
C SER A 212 23.55 7.97 -22.99
N TYR A 213 24.57 7.60 -23.78
CA TYR A 213 25.97 7.89 -23.45
C TYR A 213 26.25 9.40 -23.45
N ARG A 214 25.79 10.13 -24.48
CA ARG A 214 25.93 11.57 -24.60
C ARG A 214 25.27 12.32 -23.44
N GLU A 215 24.00 12.00 -23.14
CA GLU A 215 23.28 12.58 -22.01
C GLU A 215 23.91 12.24 -20.64
N SER A 216 24.64 11.12 -20.55
CA SER A 216 25.38 10.75 -19.32
C SER A 216 26.70 11.52 -19.18
N LEU A 217 27.39 11.81 -20.29
CA LEU A 217 28.57 12.69 -20.32
C LEU A 217 28.19 14.15 -20.01
N GLU A 218 27.09 14.63 -20.58
CA GLU A 218 26.58 15.99 -20.33
C GLU A 218 26.13 16.15 -18.85
N LYS A 219 25.60 15.10 -18.23
CA LYS A 219 25.29 15.09 -16.77
C LYS A 219 26.53 14.96 -15.88
N SER A 220 27.62 14.30 -16.33
CA SER A 220 28.85 14.15 -15.54
C SER A 220 29.84 15.31 -15.68
N SER A 221 29.60 16.23 -16.63
CA SER A 221 30.45 17.40 -16.90
C SER A 221 29.90 18.73 -16.35
N SER A 222 28.74 18.71 -15.68
CA SER A 222 28.21 19.88 -14.95
C SER A 222 28.98 20.12 -13.63
N PRO A 223 29.65 21.26 -13.43
CA PRO A 223 30.18 21.62 -12.12
C PRO A 223 29.06 21.89 -11.11
N HIS A 224 29.33 21.68 -9.82
CA HIS A 224 28.46 22.16 -8.75
C HIS A 224 28.46 23.71 -8.73
N PRO A 225 27.30 24.39 -8.56
CA PRO A 225 27.28 25.79 -8.20
C PRO A 225 27.74 25.95 -6.75
N SER A 226 28.84 26.67 -6.54
CA SER A 226 29.29 27.08 -5.20
C SER A 226 28.43 28.24 -4.69
N THR A 227 27.85 28.08 -3.50
CA THR A 227 27.04 29.12 -2.84
C THR A 227 27.90 30.29 -2.39
N THR A 228 27.57 31.50 -2.85
CA THR A 228 27.77 32.76 -2.10
C THR A 228 26.88 33.84 -2.71
N ASP A 229 26.34 34.72 -1.89
CA ASP A 229 25.22 35.61 -2.22
C ASP A 229 25.63 37.09 -2.36
N GLU A 230 24.62 37.91 -2.70
CA GLU A 230 24.50 39.38 -2.52
C GLU A 230 25.00 40.36 -3.62
N GLU A 231 24.01 41.05 -4.20
CA GLU A 231 23.91 42.54 -4.35
C GLU A 231 24.88 43.30 -5.30
N ASP A 232 24.47 44.33 -6.07
CA ASP A 232 23.15 44.96 -6.29
C ASP A 232 23.12 45.82 -7.59
N LYS A 233 21.92 46.08 -8.15
CA LYS A 233 21.53 47.21 -9.04
C LYS A 233 22.30 47.42 -10.38
N ASN A 234 21.78 48.13 -11.39
CA ASN A 234 20.62 49.04 -11.48
C ASN A 234 19.90 48.95 -12.87
N GLU A 235 18.79 49.65 -13.03
CA GLU A 235 17.88 49.64 -14.21
C GLU A 235 18.28 50.63 -15.32
N ASP A 236 17.83 50.41 -16.58
CA ASP A 236 16.94 51.35 -17.31
C ASP A 236 16.46 50.81 -18.70
N GLU A 237 15.51 51.53 -19.32
CA GLU A 237 14.70 51.21 -20.53
C GLU A 237 15.51 51.27 -21.87
N GLU A 238 15.10 50.77 -23.05
CA GLU A 238 13.80 50.86 -23.76
C GLU A 238 13.57 49.77 -24.85
N VAL A 239 12.29 49.59 -25.20
CA VAL A 239 11.69 49.36 -26.55
C VAL A 239 12.59 48.91 -27.73
N GLY A 240 12.18 47.82 -28.43
CA GLY A 240 12.23 47.85 -29.91
C GLY A 240 12.36 46.56 -30.72
N ASP A 241 11.28 46.24 -31.45
CA ASP A 241 11.24 45.57 -32.77
C ASP A 241 11.67 44.08 -32.91
N ALA A 242 11.25 43.48 -34.03
CA ALA A 242 11.44 42.07 -34.34
C ALA A 242 12.16 41.88 -35.69
N SER A 243 13.20 41.03 -35.72
CA SER A 243 13.71 40.50 -36.99
C SER A 243 14.12 39.04 -36.89
N THR A 244 13.70 38.27 -37.88
CA THR A 244 14.08 36.89 -38.13
C THR A 244 15.41 36.84 -38.90
N GLN A 245 16.33 35.91 -38.57
CA GLN A 245 16.91 34.98 -39.57
C GLN A 245 18.02 34.03 -39.07
N SER A 246 18.02 32.85 -39.70
CA SER A 246 19.17 32.03 -40.12
C SER A 246 20.22 31.60 -39.08
N ALA A 247 20.11 30.34 -38.67
CA ALA A 247 21.24 29.52 -38.24
C ALA A 247 21.13 28.13 -38.90
N VAL A 248 21.63 27.99 -40.14
CA VAL A 248 21.71 26.73 -40.89
C VAL A 248 23.01 26.72 -41.71
N LEU A 249 23.65 25.55 -41.81
CA LEU A 249 24.88 25.27 -42.57
C LEU A 249 26.19 25.83 -42.00
N SER A 250 26.77 25.09 -41.05
CA SER A 250 28.18 24.71 -41.14
C SER A 250 28.23 23.21 -41.43
N LEU A 251 28.41 22.86 -42.71
CA LEU A 251 28.92 21.55 -43.11
C LEU A 251 30.40 21.77 -43.41
N GLU A 252 31.28 21.29 -42.52
CA GLU A 252 32.71 21.31 -42.76
C GLU A 252 33.12 20.02 -43.48
N GLU A 253 34.00 20.17 -44.47
CA GLU A 253 34.45 19.08 -45.34
C GLU A 253 35.64 18.37 -44.68
N GLU A 254 35.46 17.12 -44.22
CA GLU A 254 36.58 16.30 -43.76
C GLU A 254 37.39 15.79 -44.96
N GLU A 255 38.61 16.33 -45.17
CA GLU A 255 39.53 15.86 -46.20
C GLU A 255 40.03 14.43 -45.92
N GLU A 256 40.24 13.65 -46.99
CA GLU A 256 40.88 12.34 -46.89
C GLU A 256 42.34 12.44 -46.39
N SER A 257 42.67 11.73 -45.32
CA SER A 257 44.04 11.28 -45.07
C SER A 257 44.05 9.78 -44.68
N PRO A 258 44.91 8.94 -45.27
CA PRO A 258 44.67 7.48 -45.26
C PRO A 258 45.54 6.70 -44.27
N GLU A 259 45.10 6.55 -43.01
CA GLU A 259 45.67 5.54 -42.09
C GLU A 259 44.65 4.45 -41.70
N ARG A 260 45.11 3.20 -41.77
CA ARG A 260 44.25 2.00 -41.80
C ARG A 260 44.03 1.39 -40.42
N GLY A 261 43.49 2.18 -39.49
CA GLY A 261 43.09 1.72 -38.15
C GLY A 261 41.66 1.17 -38.16
N ALA A 262 41.44 -0.05 -37.66
CA ALA A 262 40.11 -0.62 -37.58
C ALA A 262 39.26 0.11 -36.52
N THR A 263 38.12 0.68 -36.92
CA THR A 263 37.08 1.14 -35.98
C THR A 263 36.71 -0.01 -35.04
N PRO A 264 36.77 0.16 -33.71
CA PRO A 264 36.46 -0.92 -32.78
C PRO A 264 35.00 -1.31 -32.96
N SER A 265 34.75 -2.55 -33.41
CA SER A 265 33.38 -3.02 -33.61
C SER A 265 32.64 -3.05 -32.28
N PHE A 266 31.41 -2.51 -32.25
CA PHE A 266 30.61 -2.39 -31.04
C PHE A 266 30.09 -3.77 -30.59
N ASN A 267 30.97 -4.54 -29.95
CA ASN A 267 30.78 -5.95 -29.59
C ASN A 267 29.99 -6.11 -28.27
N VAL A 268 28.90 -5.35 -28.11
CA VAL A 268 27.99 -5.44 -26.95
C VAL A 268 26.75 -6.24 -27.37
N THR A 269 26.43 -7.32 -26.67
CA THR A 269 25.19 -8.05 -26.93
C THR A 269 24.00 -7.43 -26.22
N LEU A 270 22.79 -7.76 -26.67
CA LEU A 270 21.56 -7.38 -25.98
C LEU A 270 21.54 -7.86 -24.52
N LEU A 271 22.13 -9.04 -24.24
CA LEU A 271 22.24 -9.57 -22.88
C LEU A 271 23.20 -8.75 -22.00
N ASP A 272 24.36 -8.34 -22.53
CA ASP A 272 25.35 -7.56 -21.78
C ASP A 272 24.78 -6.23 -21.32
N TRP A 273 24.02 -5.56 -22.20
CA TRP A 273 23.36 -4.31 -21.87
C TRP A 273 22.31 -4.49 -20.76
N ILE A 274 21.46 -5.53 -20.85
CA ILE A 274 20.47 -5.85 -19.81
C ILE A 274 21.13 -6.10 -18.45
N ASN A 275 22.20 -6.89 -18.41
CA ASN A 275 22.96 -7.23 -17.19
C ASN A 275 23.73 -6.04 -16.56
N VAL A 276 23.69 -4.86 -17.18
CA VAL A 276 24.25 -3.61 -16.65
C VAL A 276 23.17 -2.65 -16.14
N GLN A 277 21.90 -2.77 -16.57
CA GLN A 277 20.85 -1.80 -16.22
C GLN A 277 20.42 -1.87 -14.74
N ASP A 278 20.28 -3.07 -14.17
CA ASP A 278 19.90 -3.27 -12.77
C ASP A 278 20.84 -4.28 -12.09
N ARG A 279 22.00 -3.81 -11.62
CA ARG A 279 22.90 -4.59 -10.78
C ARG A 279 22.49 -4.40 -9.31
N PRO A 280 22.22 -5.46 -8.52
CA PRO A 280 22.69 -6.84 -8.68
C PRO A 280 21.60 -7.86 -9.12
N ASN A 281 20.68 -7.46 -9.99
CA ASN A 281 19.62 -8.30 -10.56
C ASN A 281 19.87 -8.66 -12.04
N ASP A 282 21.10 -9.04 -12.38
CA ASP A 282 21.39 -9.68 -13.66
C ASP A 282 20.50 -10.93 -13.88
N VAL A 283 20.36 -11.37 -15.13
CA VAL A 283 19.38 -12.41 -15.48
C VAL A 283 19.69 -13.75 -14.79
N GLU A 284 20.97 -14.07 -14.57
CA GLU A 284 21.37 -15.28 -13.84
C GLU A 284 21.02 -15.15 -12.35
N SER A 285 21.24 -13.98 -11.75
CA SER A 285 20.85 -13.63 -10.38
C SER A 285 19.35 -13.77 -10.15
N VAL A 286 18.51 -13.33 -11.09
CA VAL A 286 17.05 -13.54 -11.04
C VAL A 286 16.70 -15.03 -11.10
N VAL A 287 17.26 -15.78 -12.06
CA VAL A 287 17.00 -17.23 -12.21
C VAL A 287 17.44 -18.02 -10.97
N ARG A 288 18.61 -17.70 -10.41
CA ARG A 288 19.15 -18.32 -9.19
C ARG A 288 18.24 -18.09 -7.99
N LYS A 289 17.83 -16.82 -7.76
CA LYS A 289 16.85 -16.44 -6.72
C LYS A 289 15.52 -17.19 -6.86
N CYS A 290 15.06 -17.46 -8.09
CA CYS A 290 13.88 -18.29 -8.34
C CYS A 290 14.09 -19.75 -7.91
N PHE A 291 15.18 -20.39 -8.33
CA PHE A 291 15.49 -21.77 -7.92
C PHE A 291 15.70 -21.90 -6.40
N ASP A 292 16.40 -20.97 -5.75
CA ASP A 292 16.58 -20.95 -4.30
C ASP A 292 15.24 -20.84 -3.55
N SER A 293 14.30 -20.04 -4.08
CA SER A 293 12.95 -19.91 -3.53
C SER A 293 12.13 -21.18 -3.74
N ILE A 294 12.19 -21.78 -4.93
CA ILE A 294 11.53 -23.06 -5.26
C ILE A 294 12.02 -24.19 -4.35
N ASN A 295 13.33 -24.31 -4.14
CA ASN A 295 13.94 -25.34 -3.29
C ASN A 295 13.51 -25.20 -1.82
N ARG A 296 13.35 -23.96 -1.33
CA ARG A 296 12.83 -23.67 0.02
C ARG A 296 11.31 -23.88 0.15
N LEU A 297 10.60 -23.99 -0.97
CA LEU A 297 9.16 -24.26 -1.07
C LEU A 297 8.86 -25.72 -1.45
N ASP A 298 9.84 -26.63 -1.40
CA ASP A 298 9.67 -28.07 -1.67
C ASP A 298 8.55 -28.66 -0.77
N PRO A 299 7.54 -29.36 -1.34
CA PRO A 299 6.49 -30.01 -0.57
C PRO A 299 6.99 -30.92 0.57
N ARG A 300 8.18 -31.51 0.45
CA ARG A 300 8.83 -32.34 1.48
C ARG A 300 9.22 -31.55 2.73
N ILE A 301 9.43 -30.24 2.61
CA ILE A 301 9.74 -29.32 3.70
C ILE A 301 8.44 -28.67 4.20
N ILE A 302 7.58 -28.25 3.27
CA ILE A 302 6.38 -27.47 3.59
C ILE A 302 5.26 -28.33 4.19
N GLN A 303 4.97 -29.53 3.66
CA GLN A 303 3.83 -30.33 4.15
C GLN A 303 3.99 -30.87 5.59
N PRO A 304 5.19 -31.29 6.06
CA PRO A 304 5.39 -31.60 7.47
C PRO A 304 5.15 -30.37 8.37
N PHE A 305 5.63 -29.19 7.97
CA PHE A 305 5.40 -27.97 8.74
C PHE A 305 3.92 -27.54 8.75
N LEU A 306 3.20 -27.69 7.64
CA LEU A 306 1.74 -27.46 7.62
C LEU A 306 0.97 -28.46 8.50
N THR A 307 1.51 -29.66 8.69
CA THR A 307 0.95 -30.64 9.63
C THR A 307 1.21 -30.20 11.08
N GLU A 308 2.44 -29.78 11.40
CA GLU A 308 2.82 -29.16 12.68
C GLU A 308 1.91 -27.95 13.02
N CYS A 309 1.65 -27.05 12.05
CA CYS A 309 0.75 -25.91 12.23
C CYS A 309 -0.69 -26.33 12.61
N ARG A 310 -1.21 -27.38 11.94
CA ARG A 310 -2.56 -27.93 12.20
C ARG A 310 -2.63 -28.67 13.54
N GLU A 311 -1.55 -29.29 13.97
CA GLU A 311 -1.43 -29.78 15.35
C GLU A 311 -1.40 -28.64 16.36
N THR A 312 -0.70 -27.53 16.10
CA THR A 312 -0.69 -26.34 16.97
C THR A 312 -2.11 -25.79 17.14
N ILE A 313 -2.91 -25.71 16.07
CA ILE A 313 -4.35 -25.37 16.16
C ILE A 313 -5.12 -26.40 17.01
N THR A 314 -4.89 -27.69 16.80
CA THR A 314 -5.55 -28.76 17.58
C THR A 314 -5.17 -28.70 19.08
N LYS A 315 -3.95 -28.28 19.39
CA LYS A 315 -3.45 -28.04 20.76
C LYS A 315 -4.07 -26.78 21.38
N LEU A 316 -4.27 -25.71 20.59
CA LEU A 316 -4.97 -24.48 21.00
C LEU A 316 -6.45 -24.75 21.33
N ASP A 317 -7.17 -25.46 20.47
CA ASP A 317 -8.61 -25.72 20.60
C ASP A 317 -9.00 -26.81 21.61
N ASN A 318 -8.07 -27.19 22.50
CA ASN A 318 -8.30 -28.18 23.55
C ASN A 318 -9.27 -27.67 24.63
N GLN A 319 -10.56 -27.96 24.44
CA GLN A 319 -11.65 -27.57 25.33
C GLN A 319 -11.48 -28.06 26.79
N ASN A 320 -10.77 -29.15 27.04
CA ASN A 320 -10.48 -29.59 28.42
C ASN A 320 -9.51 -28.63 29.14
N MET A 321 -8.63 -27.97 28.38
CA MET A 321 -7.68 -26.97 28.88
C MET A 321 -8.25 -25.54 28.87
N LYS A 322 -9.20 -25.22 27.98
CA LYS A 322 -9.98 -23.97 28.04
C LYS A 322 -10.99 -23.95 29.20
N ALA A 323 -11.82 -25.00 29.36
CA ALA A 323 -12.90 -25.02 30.35
C ALA A 323 -12.50 -25.68 31.69
N ILE A 324 -12.78 -25.00 32.81
CA ILE A 324 -12.64 -25.54 34.18
C ILE A 324 -14.00 -26.13 34.60
N LYS A 325 -14.19 -27.43 34.33
CA LYS A 325 -15.47 -28.13 34.57
C LYS A 325 -15.88 -28.05 36.05
N GLY A 326 -17.12 -27.62 36.31
CA GLY A 326 -17.68 -27.48 37.65
C GLY A 326 -17.19 -26.29 38.47
N LEU A 327 -16.45 -25.33 37.87
CA LEU A 327 -15.98 -24.14 38.59
C LEU A 327 -17.12 -23.24 39.07
N GLU A 328 -18.15 -23.05 38.25
CA GLU A 328 -19.33 -22.22 38.59
C GLU A 328 -20.14 -22.84 39.73
N ASP A 329 -20.41 -24.14 39.68
CA ASP A 329 -21.05 -24.90 40.77
C ASP A 329 -20.27 -24.78 42.09
N ARG A 330 -18.93 -24.80 42.00
CA ARG A 330 -18.03 -24.69 43.16
C ARG A 330 -18.01 -23.28 43.73
N LEU A 331 -17.97 -22.25 42.89
CA LEU A 331 -18.06 -20.85 43.31
C LEU A 331 -19.41 -20.59 43.99
N TYR A 332 -20.51 -21.09 43.42
CA TYR A 332 -21.84 -21.01 44.03
C TYR A 332 -21.92 -21.74 45.38
N ALA A 333 -21.28 -22.91 45.52
CA ALA A 333 -21.17 -23.61 46.80
C ALA A 333 -20.34 -22.82 47.84
N LEU A 334 -19.27 -22.14 47.41
CA LEU A 334 -18.49 -21.24 48.27
C LEU A 334 -19.32 -20.02 48.71
N ASP A 335 -20.13 -19.42 47.82
CA ASP A 335 -21.03 -18.32 48.17
C ASP A 335 -22.10 -18.75 49.20
N GLN A 336 -22.64 -19.97 49.09
CA GLN A 336 -23.51 -20.55 50.12
C GLN A 336 -22.78 -20.72 51.47
N MET A 337 -21.49 -21.10 51.45
CA MET A 337 -20.68 -21.19 52.66
C MET A 337 -20.42 -19.81 53.28
N ILE A 338 -20.25 -18.75 52.48
CA ILE A 338 -20.18 -17.36 52.96
C ILE A 338 -21.52 -16.92 53.59
N ALA A 339 -22.65 -17.25 52.97
CA ALA A 339 -23.97 -16.98 53.57
C ALA A 339 -24.15 -17.74 54.90
N SER A 340 -23.64 -18.97 55.01
CA SER A 340 -23.62 -19.72 56.27
C SER A 340 -22.70 -19.09 57.33
N CYS A 341 -21.51 -18.62 56.91
CA CYS A 341 -20.55 -17.91 57.75
C CYS A 341 -21.16 -16.65 58.37
N LYS A 342 -21.90 -15.86 57.57
CA LYS A 342 -22.62 -14.65 58.03
C LYS A 342 -23.68 -14.96 59.08
N ARG A 343 -24.44 -16.04 58.93
CA ARG A 343 -25.41 -16.48 59.96
C ARG A 343 -24.71 -16.82 61.27
N LEU A 344 -23.60 -17.57 61.22
CA LEU A 344 -22.82 -17.90 62.42
C LEU A 344 -22.26 -16.64 63.10
N VAL A 345 -21.83 -15.62 62.37
CA VAL A 345 -21.42 -14.33 62.96
C VAL A 345 -22.58 -13.63 63.66
N ASN A 346 -23.79 -13.64 63.07
CA ASN A 346 -24.98 -13.06 63.70
C ASN A 346 -25.39 -13.84 64.97
N GLU A 347 -25.33 -15.18 64.95
CA GLU A 347 -25.56 -16.01 66.14
C GLU A 347 -24.56 -15.68 67.27
N GLN A 348 -23.28 -15.47 66.95
CA GLN A 348 -22.27 -15.02 67.91
C GLN A 348 -22.57 -13.60 68.44
N GLN A 349 -23.10 -12.71 67.58
CA GLN A 349 -23.49 -11.35 67.97
C GLN A 349 -24.64 -11.36 68.98
N GLU A 350 -25.71 -12.10 68.69
CA GLU A 350 -26.90 -12.19 69.53
C GLU A 350 -26.56 -12.79 70.90
N LEU A 351 -25.73 -13.84 70.92
CA LEU A 351 -25.21 -14.41 72.16
C LEU A 351 -24.39 -13.38 72.95
N ALA A 352 -23.38 -12.74 72.35
CA ALA A 352 -22.55 -11.73 73.03
C ALA A 352 -23.36 -10.53 73.56
N GLN A 353 -24.40 -10.09 72.85
CA GLN A 353 -25.34 -9.08 73.33
C GLN A 353 -26.15 -9.58 74.54
N GLY A 354 -26.56 -10.85 74.55
CA GLY A 354 -27.18 -11.52 75.69
C GLY A 354 -26.29 -11.54 76.94
N PHE A 355 -25.02 -11.92 76.80
CA PHE A 355 -24.03 -11.83 77.90
C PHE A 355 -23.96 -10.41 78.48
N HIS A 356 -23.82 -9.40 77.61
CA HIS A 356 -23.70 -7.99 78.03
C HIS A 356 -24.97 -7.43 78.71
N ALA A 357 -26.15 -7.81 78.23
CA ALA A 357 -27.42 -7.46 78.87
C ALA A 357 -27.57 -8.14 80.25
N ASN A 358 -27.12 -9.39 80.38
CA ASN A 358 -27.13 -10.14 81.63
C ASN A 358 -26.13 -9.57 82.66
N GLN A 359 -24.89 -9.24 82.25
CA GLN A 359 -23.91 -8.59 83.11
C GLN A 359 -24.47 -7.29 83.71
N LYS A 360 -24.96 -6.37 82.86
CA LYS A 360 -25.57 -5.11 83.30
C LYS A 360 -26.74 -5.30 84.26
N ARG A 361 -27.56 -6.34 84.06
CA ARG A 361 -28.67 -6.68 84.97
C ARG A 361 -28.15 -7.13 86.33
N ALA A 362 -27.14 -7.99 86.37
CA ALA A 362 -26.52 -8.46 87.61
C ALA A 362 -25.84 -7.30 88.38
N GLU A 363 -25.07 -6.46 87.69
CA GLU A 363 -24.39 -5.28 88.27
C GLU A 363 -25.37 -4.26 88.89
N ASN A 364 -26.53 -4.07 88.26
CA ASN A 364 -27.57 -3.16 88.74
C ASN A 364 -28.36 -3.74 89.93
N LEU A 365 -28.69 -5.04 89.91
CA LEU A 365 -29.46 -5.68 90.98
C LEU A 365 -28.62 -5.99 92.22
N LYS A 366 -27.34 -6.35 92.03
CA LYS A 366 -26.38 -6.77 93.09
C LYS A 366 -26.82 -7.95 93.95
N ASP A 367 -27.86 -8.67 93.54
CA ASP A 367 -28.29 -9.92 94.15
C ASP A 367 -27.26 -11.02 93.83
N THR A 368 -26.65 -11.58 94.87
CA THR A 368 -25.67 -12.66 94.77
C THR A 368 -26.33 -14.02 94.55
N SER A 369 -27.62 -14.18 94.90
CA SER A 369 -28.33 -15.47 94.87
C SER A 369 -28.58 -16.00 93.46
N VAL A 370 -28.70 -15.10 92.46
CA VAL A 370 -28.90 -15.45 91.04
C VAL A 370 -27.62 -15.81 90.29
N LEU A 371 -26.44 -15.63 90.92
CA LEU A 371 -25.15 -15.85 90.24
C LEU A 371 -24.87 -17.31 89.86
N PRO A 372 -25.22 -18.35 90.65
CA PRO A 372 -25.01 -19.75 90.26
C PRO A 372 -25.74 -20.10 88.96
N ASP A 373 -27.04 -19.79 88.88
CA ASP A 373 -27.87 -20.07 87.70
C ASP A 373 -27.46 -19.22 86.50
N LEU A 374 -27.11 -17.94 86.71
CA LEU A 374 -26.62 -17.08 85.64
C LEU A 374 -25.28 -17.58 85.09
N CYS A 375 -24.35 -17.98 85.96
CA CYS A 375 -23.07 -18.57 85.55
C CYS A 375 -23.28 -19.90 84.82
N LEU A 376 -24.21 -20.76 85.26
CA LEU A 376 -24.56 -22.00 84.55
C LEU A 376 -25.14 -21.72 83.16
N SER A 377 -26.02 -20.72 83.04
CA SER A 377 -26.55 -20.25 81.75
C SER A 377 -25.44 -19.73 80.82
N HIS A 378 -24.55 -18.88 81.34
CA HIS A 378 -23.37 -18.36 80.64
C HIS A 378 -22.40 -19.48 80.20
N ALA A 379 -22.20 -20.52 81.01
CA ALA A 379 -21.38 -21.68 80.64
C ALA A 379 -21.98 -22.43 79.44
N ASN A 380 -23.28 -22.72 79.48
CA ASN A 380 -23.99 -23.38 78.39
C ASN A 380 -23.97 -22.54 77.10
N GLN A 381 -24.12 -21.21 77.22
CA GLN A 381 -24.04 -20.29 76.08
C GLN A 381 -22.62 -20.23 75.48
N LEU A 382 -21.55 -20.22 76.28
CA LEU A 382 -20.18 -20.28 75.77
C LEU A 382 -19.89 -21.58 75.00
N MET A 383 -20.48 -22.71 75.40
CA MET A 383 -20.36 -23.97 74.64
C MET A 383 -21.05 -23.93 73.27
N ILE A 384 -22.15 -23.18 73.14
CA ILE A 384 -22.78 -22.89 71.84
C ILE A 384 -21.87 -21.98 71.01
N MET A 385 -21.31 -20.92 71.62
CA MET A 385 -20.36 -20.02 70.94
C MET A 385 -19.10 -20.76 70.47
N LEU A 386 -18.57 -21.69 71.26
CA LEU A 386 -17.42 -22.54 70.88
C LEU A 386 -17.78 -23.49 69.73
N THR A 387 -18.98 -24.07 69.75
CA THR A 387 -19.49 -24.90 68.66
C THR A 387 -19.62 -24.10 67.36
N ASN A 388 -20.06 -22.85 67.42
CA ASN A 388 -20.13 -21.96 66.26
C ASN A 388 -18.74 -21.48 65.80
N HIS A 389 -17.79 -21.27 66.72
CA HIS A 389 -16.39 -20.98 66.39
C HIS A 389 -15.73 -22.14 65.64
N ARG A 390 -15.88 -23.39 66.09
CA ARG A 390 -15.39 -24.58 65.39
C ARG A 390 -15.95 -24.69 63.95
N LYS A 391 -17.24 -24.35 63.73
CA LYS A 391 -17.83 -24.29 62.37
C LYS A 391 -17.20 -23.19 61.49
N LEU A 392 -16.90 -22.02 62.06
CA LEU A 392 -16.24 -20.92 61.33
C LEU A 392 -14.81 -21.29 60.91
N LEU A 393 -14.08 -22.03 61.73
CA LEU A 393 -12.75 -22.57 61.39
C LEU A 393 -12.82 -23.63 60.28
N ASP A 394 -13.83 -24.50 60.28
CA ASP A 394 -14.08 -25.46 59.18
C ASP A 394 -14.37 -24.75 57.85
N ILE A 395 -15.21 -23.70 57.86
CA ILE A 395 -15.46 -22.86 56.68
C ILE A 395 -14.16 -22.18 56.21
N LYS A 396 -13.38 -21.58 57.12
CA LYS A 396 -12.07 -20.98 56.82
C LYS A 396 -11.14 -21.98 56.12
N GLN A 397 -11.01 -23.19 56.68
CA GLN A 397 -10.12 -24.22 56.14
C GLN A 397 -10.56 -24.64 54.74
N LYS A 398 -11.85 -24.85 54.52
CA LYS A 398 -12.41 -25.21 53.21
C LYS A 398 -12.20 -24.13 52.14
N CYS A 399 -12.49 -22.85 52.44
CA CYS A 399 -12.19 -21.74 51.53
C CYS A 399 -10.67 -21.61 51.26
N THR A 400 -9.83 -21.89 52.25
CA THR A 400 -8.36 -21.84 52.08
C THR A 400 -7.86 -22.98 51.19
N THR A 401 -8.37 -24.20 51.38
CA THR A 401 -8.08 -25.36 50.51
C THR A 401 -8.57 -25.08 49.08
N ALA A 402 -9.79 -24.60 48.92
CA ALA A 402 -10.38 -24.27 47.62
C ALA A 402 -9.49 -23.29 46.84
N LYS A 403 -9.18 -22.12 47.39
CA LYS A 403 -8.33 -21.13 46.71
C LYS A 403 -6.96 -21.68 46.33
N GLN A 404 -6.36 -22.55 47.17
CA GLN A 404 -5.09 -23.19 46.84
C GLN A 404 -5.20 -24.18 45.67
N GLU A 405 -6.28 -24.97 45.60
CA GLU A 405 -6.57 -25.85 44.46
C GLU A 405 -6.80 -25.07 43.16
N LEU A 406 -7.55 -23.95 43.21
CA LEU A 406 -7.80 -23.11 42.04
C LEU A 406 -6.49 -22.49 41.52
N ALA A 407 -5.67 -21.94 42.41
CA ALA A 407 -4.34 -21.42 42.05
C ALA A 407 -3.46 -22.51 41.41
N ASN A 408 -3.44 -23.73 41.97
CA ASN A 408 -2.70 -24.85 41.40
C ASN A 408 -3.22 -25.25 40.00
N ASN A 409 -4.54 -25.30 39.82
CA ASN A 409 -5.15 -25.64 38.51
C ASN A 409 -4.82 -24.57 37.46
N LEU A 410 -4.92 -23.29 37.84
CA LEU A 410 -4.60 -22.16 37.00
C LEU A 410 -3.10 -22.11 36.64
N GLN A 411 -2.18 -22.47 37.53
CA GLN A 411 -0.75 -22.55 37.17
C GLN A 411 -0.51 -23.56 36.04
N VAL A 412 -1.07 -24.77 36.14
CA VAL A 412 -0.92 -25.81 35.11
C VAL A 412 -1.54 -25.36 33.78
N ARG A 413 -2.74 -24.76 33.81
CA ARG A 413 -3.39 -24.24 32.60
C ARG A 413 -2.66 -23.05 32.00
N LEU A 414 -2.14 -22.12 32.80
CA LEU A 414 -1.35 -20.99 32.32
C LEU A 414 0.00 -21.45 31.74
N LYS A 415 0.65 -22.49 32.29
CA LYS A 415 1.82 -23.14 31.64
C LYS A 415 1.46 -23.64 30.24
N TRP A 416 0.31 -24.31 30.08
CA TRP A 416 -0.20 -24.73 28.77
C TRP A 416 -0.48 -23.53 27.85
N CYS A 417 -1.13 -22.46 28.33
CA CYS A 417 -1.40 -21.25 27.53
C CYS A 417 -0.10 -20.67 26.97
N CYS A 418 0.91 -20.44 27.83
CA CYS A 418 2.21 -19.92 27.38
C CYS A 418 2.91 -20.86 26.38
N TYR A 419 2.77 -22.18 26.54
CA TYR A 419 3.32 -23.16 25.61
C TYR A 419 2.64 -23.11 24.23
N VAL A 420 1.31 -23.18 24.16
CA VAL A 420 0.60 -23.19 22.86
C VAL A 420 0.66 -21.84 22.14
N MET A 421 0.63 -20.72 22.87
CA MET A 421 0.81 -19.39 22.28
C MET A 421 2.22 -19.20 21.71
N LEU A 422 3.26 -19.68 22.41
CA LEU A 422 4.65 -19.59 21.90
C LEU A 422 4.84 -20.39 20.61
N HIS A 423 4.26 -21.60 20.52
CA HIS A 423 4.29 -22.37 19.27
C HIS A 423 3.52 -21.69 18.14
N ALA A 424 2.32 -21.15 18.40
CA ALA A 424 1.53 -20.45 17.39
C ALA A 424 2.20 -19.16 16.88
N ASP A 425 2.94 -18.45 17.75
CA ASP A 425 3.74 -17.27 17.40
C ASP A 425 4.93 -17.64 16.50
N GLN A 426 5.70 -18.67 16.88
CA GLN A 426 6.84 -19.18 16.11
C GLN A 426 6.44 -19.78 14.75
N ASP A 427 5.37 -20.58 14.72
CA ASP A 427 4.77 -21.07 13.48
C ASP A 427 4.27 -19.89 12.63
N GLY A 428 3.67 -18.88 13.25
CA GLY A 428 3.15 -17.66 12.62
C GLY A 428 4.25 -16.84 11.93
N GLU A 429 5.37 -16.57 12.59
CA GLU A 429 6.51 -15.89 11.97
C GLU A 429 7.05 -16.66 10.75
N LYS A 430 7.14 -17.98 10.87
CA LYS A 430 7.62 -18.89 9.82
C LYS A 430 6.65 -18.95 8.64
N LEU A 431 5.33 -18.99 8.87
CA LEU A 431 4.30 -18.85 7.83
C LEU A 431 4.38 -17.48 7.14
N GLN A 432 4.57 -16.38 7.87
CA GLN A 432 4.75 -15.05 7.28
C GLN A 432 6.05 -14.92 6.46
N ALA A 433 7.13 -15.59 6.86
CA ALA A 433 8.37 -15.65 6.09
C ALA A 433 8.20 -16.44 4.79
N LEU A 434 7.50 -17.59 4.84
CA LEU A 434 7.20 -18.40 3.65
C LEU A 434 6.22 -17.71 2.70
N LEU A 435 5.20 -17.01 3.23
CA LEU A 435 4.26 -16.23 2.42
C LEU A 435 4.94 -15.07 1.67
N ARG A 436 5.90 -14.39 2.32
CA ARG A 436 6.74 -13.36 1.67
C ARG A 436 7.60 -13.98 0.57
N LEU A 437 8.35 -15.04 0.89
CA LEU A 437 9.19 -15.77 -0.08
C LEU A 437 8.40 -16.20 -1.33
N LEU A 438 7.18 -16.72 -1.14
CA LEU A 438 6.31 -17.12 -2.23
C LEU A 438 5.80 -15.91 -3.05
N THR A 439 5.42 -14.81 -2.39
CA THR A 439 4.98 -13.59 -3.08
C THR A 439 6.10 -13.03 -3.96
N GLU A 440 7.31 -12.90 -3.41
CA GLU A 440 8.49 -12.45 -4.16
C GLU A 440 8.87 -13.40 -5.30
N LEU A 441 8.69 -14.72 -5.14
CA LEU A 441 8.92 -15.70 -6.21
C LEU A 441 7.96 -15.45 -7.38
N LEU A 442 6.66 -15.26 -7.11
CA LEU A 442 5.67 -14.99 -8.17
C LEU A 442 5.94 -13.65 -8.88
N GLU A 443 6.45 -12.65 -8.17
CA GLU A 443 6.92 -11.39 -8.77
C GLU A 443 8.15 -11.60 -9.66
N ARG A 444 9.15 -12.38 -9.21
CA ARG A 444 10.32 -12.74 -10.02
C ARG A 444 9.94 -13.58 -11.24
N VAL A 445 8.92 -14.45 -11.16
CA VAL A 445 8.39 -15.20 -12.31
C VAL A 445 7.79 -14.27 -13.38
N ARG A 446 7.13 -13.17 -13.00
CA ARG A 446 6.67 -12.15 -13.97
C ARG A 446 7.84 -11.47 -14.69
N VAL A 447 8.94 -11.21 -13.98
CA VAL A 447 10.18 -10.67 -14.57
C VAL A 447 10.82 -11.70 -15.52
N VAL A 448 10.88 -12.97 -15.14
CA VAL A 448 11.34 -14.09 -15.98
C VAL A 448 10.53 -14.20 -17.27
N GLU A 449 9.20 -14.10 -17.16
CA GLU A 449 8.27 -14.12 -18.29
C GLU A 449 8.50 -12.93 -19.24
N ALA A 450 8.58 -11.70 -18.69
CA ALA A 450 8.89 -10.51 -19.48
C ALA A 450 10.25 -10.62 -20.20
N LEU A 451 11.32 -10.98 -19.49
CA LEU A 451 12.66 -11.16 -20.05
C LEU A 451 12.70 -12.20 -21.18
N SER A 452 11.86 -13.24 -21.12
CA SER A 452 11.78 -14.25 -22.19
C SER A 452 11.29 -13.69 -23.55
N THR A 453 10.57 -12.57 -23.55
CA THR A 453 10.04 -11.91 -24.77
C THR A 453 10.98 -10.88 -25.39
N VAL A 454 11.97 -10.39 -24.62
CA VAL A 454 12.87 -9.29 -25.01
C VAL A 454 13.59 -9.48 -26.36
N PRO A 455 14.06 -10.69 -26.76
CA PRO A 455 14.64 -10.90 -28.09
C PRO A 455 13.70 -10.50 -29.24
N GLN A 456 12.42 -10.85 -29.11
CA GLN A 456 11.40 -10.61 -30.15
C GLN A 456 11.02 -9.14 -30.18
N MET A 457 10.80 -8.55 -28.99
CA MET A 457 10.45 -7.13 -28.85
C MET A 457 11.55 -6.20 -29.37
N TYR A 458 12.83 -6.52 -29.15
CA TYR A 458 13.95 -5.79 -29.72
C TYR A 458 13.95 -5.81 -31.25
N CYS A 459 13.85 -7.01 -31.86
CA CYS A 459 13.82 -7.14 -33.32
C CYS A 459 12.62 -6.43 -33.97
N LEU A 460 11.44 -6.50 -33.34
CA LEU A 460 10.23 -5.80 -33.79
C LEU A 460 10.37 -4.28 -33.66
N ALA A 461 10.95 -3.77 -32.57
CA ALA A 461 11.19 -2.34 -32.38
C ALA A 461 12.16 -1.76 -33.43
N VAL A 462 13.26 -2.47 -33.72
CA VAL A 462 14.21 -2.08 -34.79
C VAL A 462 13.49 -1.99 -36.14
N VAL A 463 12.69 -2.99 -36.49
CA VAL A 463 11.91 -3.00 -37.74
C VAL A 463 10.89 -1.86 -37.81
N GLU A 464 10.19 -1.57 -36.71
CA GLU A 464 9.21 -0.49 -36.65
C GLU A 464 9.85 0.90 -36.79
N VAL A 465 11.05 1.11 -36.21
CA VAL A 465 11.84 2.33 -36.42
C VAL A 465 12.21 2.49 -37.89
N VAL A 466 12.76 1.44 -38.54
CA VAL A 466 13.10 1.49 -39.98
C VAL A 466 11.85 1.75 -40.84
N ARG A 467 10.74 1.06 -40.57
CA ARG A 467 9.47 1.26 -41.29
C ARG A 467 8.96 2.70 -41.17
N ARG A 468 9.01 3.29 -39.97
CA ARG A 468 8.65 4.71 -39.75
C ARG A 468 9.62 5.67 -40.45
N LYS A 469 10.92 5.39 -40.44
CA LYS A 469 11.94 6.20 -41.15
C LYS A 469 11.75 6.17 -42.67
N MET A 470 11.39 5.03 -43.25
CA MET A 470 11.02 4.94 -44.67
C MET A 470 9.73 5.73 -44.96
N PHE A 471 8.69 5.56 -44.15
CA PHE A 471 7.44 6.32 -44.30
C PHE A 471 7.65 7.83 -44.25
N ILE A 472 8.41 8.34 -43.26
CA ILE A 472 8.65 9.79 -43.15
C ILE A 472 9.57 10.33 -44.23
N GLY A 473 10.43 9.49 -44.83
CA GLY A 473 11.16 9.83 -46.06
C GLY A 473 10.21 10.17 -47.21
N HIS A 474 9.28 9.26 -47.54
CA HIS A 474 8.28 9.49 -48.59
C HIS A 474 7.32 10.64 -48.26
N TYR A 475 6.83 10.72 -47.02
CA TYR A 475 5.94 11.81 -46.59
C TYR A 475 6.65 13.18 -46.64
N ARG A 476 7.95 13.26 -46.27
CA ARG A 476 8.74 14.49 -46.40
C ARG A 476 9.00 14.87 -47.86
N GLN A 477 9.22 13.91 -48.76
CA GLN A 477 9.32 14.16 -50.20
C GLN A 477 8.02 14.75 -50.75
N TRP A 478 6.87 14.10 -50.47
CA TRP A 478 5.54 14.57 -50.83
C TRP A 478 5.25 15.98 -50.29
N ALA A 479 5.46 16.22 -49.00
CA ALA A 479 5.23 17.53 -48.37
C ALA A 479 6.14 18.62 -48.95
N SER A 480 7.40 18.29 -49.28
CA SER A 480 8.33 19.24 -49.89
C SER A 480 7.91 19.61 -51.32
N ALA A 481 7.38 18.66 -52.09
CA ALA A 481 6.81 18.90 -53.41
C ALA A 481 5.55 19.78 -53.32
N LEU A 482 4.63 19.45 -52.42
CA LEU A 482 3.42 20.25 -52.14
C LEU A 482 3.74 21.70 -51.74
N VAL A 483 4.72 21.91 -50.86
CA VAL A 483 5.16 23.26 -50.45
C VAL A 483 5.85 24.01 -51.60
N LYS A 484 6.67 23.32 -52.41
CA LYS A 484 7.33 23.91 -53.59
C LYS A 484 6.29 24.39 -54.62
N ASP A 485 5.35 23.54 -54.99
CA ASP A 485 4.36 23.87 -56.03
C ASP A 485 3.29 24.84 -55.53
N GLY A 486 2.90 24.77 -54.25
CA GLY A 486 2.10 25.81 -53.61
C GLY A 486 2.79 27.18 -53.61
N LYS A 487 4.12 27.24 -53.39
CA LYS A 487 4.89 28.48 -53.50
C LYS A 487 4.98 28.98 -54.94
N ASN A 488 5.15 28.09 -55.92
CA ASN A 488 5.16 28.44 -57.35
C ASN A 488 3.81 29.05 -57.79
N LEU A 489 2.69 28.52 -57.29
CA LEU A 489 1.35 29.07 -57.53
C LEU A 489 1.16 30.44 -56.87
N TYR A 490 1.58 30.59 -55.62
CA TYR A 490 1.49 31.85 -54.88
C TYR A 490 2.30 32.98 -55.54
N GLU A 491 3.52 32.70 -55.98
CA GLU A 491 4.35 33.70 -56.67
C GLU A 491 3.80 34.05 -58.07
N ALA A 492 3.18 33.11 -58.79
CA ALA A 492 2.50 33.41 -60.06
C ALA A 492 1.28 34.34 -59.87
N GLU A 493 0.38 34.00 -58.94
CA GLU A 493 -0.76 34.84 -58.53
C GLU A 493 -0.29 36.24 -58.07
N LYS A 494 0.84 36.31 -57.35
CA LYS A 494 1.46 37.55 -56.92
C LYS A 494 1.96 38.40 -58.09
N VAL A 495 2.63 37.80 -59.07
CA VAL A 495 3.05 38.52 -60.30
C VAL A 495 1.83 39.03 -61.08
N GLN A 496 0.72 38.28 -61.12
CA GLN A 496 -0.54 38.76 -61.72
C GLN A 496 -1.13 39.95 -60.96
N ARG A 497 -1.30 39.85 -59.63
CA ARG A 497 -1.80 40.95 -58.79
C ARG A 497 -0.93 42.19 -58.86
N GLU A 498 0.40 42.03 -58.89
CA GLU A 498 1.32 43.15 -59.11
C GLU A 498 1.17 43.77 -60.51
N THR A 499 1.03 42.97 -61.56
CA THR A 499 0.98 43.43 -62.95
C THR A 499 -0.33 44.16 -63.25
N PHE A 500 -1.47 43.55 -62.88
CA PHE A 500 -2.76 44.24 -62.91
C PHE A 500 -2.77 45.45 -61.97
N GLY A 501 -2.20 45.32 -60.77
CA GLY A 501 -2.06 46.40 -59.79
C GLY A 501 -1.30 47.60 -60.33
N LYS A 502 -0.21 47.40 -61.08
CA LYS A 502 0.55 48.46 -61.78
C LYS A 502 -0.33 49.19 -62.80
N LEU A 503 -1.12 48.47 -63.61
CA LEU A 503 -2.02 49.05 -64.60
C LEU A 503 -3.20 49.81 -63.96
N PHE A 504 -3.83 49.23 -62.94
CA PHE A 504 -5.03 49.73 -62.28
C PHE A 504 -4.74 50.78 -61.19
N ARG A 505 -3.47 51.00 -60.81
CA ARG A 505 -3.02 51.91 -59.74
C ARG A 505 -3.56 53.34 -59.84
N LYS A 506 -3.80 53.82 -61.07
CA LYS A 506 -4.32 55.17 -61.37
C LYS A 506 -5.82 55.20 -61.71
N SER A 507 -6.53 54.09 -61.55
CA SER A 507 -7.97 53.98 -61.83
C SER A 507 -8.81 54.57 -60.68
N PHE A 508 -9.72 55.49 -61.01
CA PHE A 508 -10.67 56.06 -60.03
C PHE A 508 -11.64 55.01 -59.45
N LEU A 509 -11.79 53.87 -60.12
CA LEU A 509 -12.64 52.75 -59.69
C LEU A 509 -12.06 52.02 -58.46
N ARG A 510 -10.73 51.95 -58.34
CA ARG A 510 -9.99 51.12 -57.37
C ARG A 510 -10.50 51.31 -55.94
N ASN A 511 -10.50 52.54 -55.44
CA ASN A 511 -10.83 52.83 -54.05
C ASN A 511 -12.35 53.06 -53.81
N ARG A 512 -13.18 53.05 -54.86
CA ARG A 512 -14.63 53.34 -54.77
C ARG A 512 -15.53 52.13 -55.01
N LEU A 513 -15.18 51.24 -55.94
CA LEU A 513 -15.97 50.07 -56.31
C LEU A 513 -15.32 48.74 -55.92
N PHE A 514 -13.99 48.64 -55.96
CA PHE A 514 -13.26 47.37 -55.77
C PHE A 514 -12.39 47.38 -54.51
N ARG A 515 -13.02 47.59 -53.34
CA ARG A 515 -12.34 47.53 -52.04
C ARG A 515 -11.79 46.12 -51.79
N GLY A 516 -10.59 46.04 -51.21
CA GLY A 516 -9.93 44.75 -50.90
C GLY A 516 -9.15 44.13 -52.06
N LEU A 517 -9.12 44.75 -53.25
CA LEU A 517 -8.37 44.23 -54.41
C LEU A 517 -6.85 44.24 -54.19
N ASP A 518 -6.36 45.03 -53.23
CA ASP A 518 -4.96 45.05 -52.76
C ASP A 518 -4.64 44.01 -51.66
N SER A 519 -5.55 43.08 -51.36
CA SER A 519 -5.33 42.06 -50.32
C SER A 519 -4.44 40.91 -50.80
N TRP A 520 -3.75 40.29 -49.85
CA TRP A 520 -2.78 39.22 -50.07
C TRP A 520 -3.21 37.93 -49.34
N PRO A 521 -3.01 36.74 -49.92
CA PRO A 521 -3.16 35.48 -49.17
C PRO A 521 -2.05 35.37 -48.09
N PRO A 522 -2.29 34.71 -46.95
CA PRO A 522 -1.26 34.52 -45.92
C PRO A 522 -0.09 33.65 -46.42
N SER A 523 1.14 34.11 -46.22
CA SER A 523 2.37 33.42 -46.63
C SER A 523 2.81 32.28 -45.71
N SER A 524 2.12 32.06 -44.59
CA SER A 524 2.54 31.16 -43.50
C SER A 524 2.36 29.66 -43.77
N PHE A 525 1.75 29.27 -44.89
CA PHE A 525 1.47 27.87 -45.26
C PHE A 525 2.69 26.94 -45.25
N SER A 526 3.90 27.46 -45.51
CA SER A 526 5.11 26.62 -45.69
C SER A 526 5.73 26.07 -44.41
N PHE A 527 5.47 26.67 -43.24
CA PHE A 527 6.26 26.40 -42.02
C PHE A 527 5.69 25.28 -41.13
N MET A 528 4.38 25.04 -41.15
CA MET A 528 3.71 24.25 -40.10
C MET A 528 4.01 22.73 -40.14
N ILE A 529 4.43 22.18 -41.29
CA ILE A 529 4.55 20.73 -41.50
C ILE A 529 5.79 20.13 -40.81
N PHE A 530 6.86 20.89 -40.64
CA PHE A 530 8.17 20.35 -40.25
C PHE A 530 8.37 20.07 -38.76
N VAL A 531 7.54 20.64 -37.88
CA VAL A 531 7.79 20.65 -36.41
C VAL A 531 7.49 19.29 -35.75
N CYS A 532 6.59 18.49 -36.31
CA CYS A 532 5.92 17.40 -35.58
C CYS A 532 6.57 16.01 -35.72
N LEU A 533 7.87 15.91 -36.06
CA LEU A 533 8.45 14.72 -36.72
C LEU A 533 9.66 14.06 -36.04
N PHE A 534 10.07 14.49 -34.85
CA PHE A 534 11.35 14.08 -34.24
C PHE A 534 11.22 13.05 -33.09
N CYS A 535 12.37 12.48 -32.70
CA CYS A 535 12.58 11.42 -31.69
C CYS A 535 12.32 9.96 -32.15
N LEU A 536 12.85 9.57 -33.32
CA LEU A 536 13.15 8.16 -33.65
C LEU A 536 14.67 7.91 -33.62
N PRO A 537 15.16 6.76 -33.13
CA PRO A 537 16.59 6.41 -33.17
C PRO A 537 17.12 6.29 -34.60
N ASP A 538 18.42 6.55 -34.79
CA ASP A 538 19.03 6.56 -36.12
C ASP A 538 19.42 5.15 -36.61
N ILE A 539 18.40 4.32 -36.87
CA ILE A 539 18.57 2.98 -37.48
C ILE A 539 18.39 3.07 -38.99
N SER A 540 19.32 2.53 -39.77
CA SER A 540 19.29 2.45 -41.24
C SER A 540 18.76 1.10 -41.75
N LEU A 541 18.46 1.02 -43.04
CA LEU A 541 18.11 -0.26 -43.68
C LEU A 541 19.30 -1.24 -43.68
N SER A 542 20.52 -0.71 -43.76
CA SER A 542 21.79 -1.44 -43.60
C SER A 542 21.91 -2.08 -42.22
N ASP A 543 21.57 -1.38 -41.13
CA ASP A 543 21.65 -1.93 -39.77
C ASP A 543 20.67 -3.10 -39.57
N LEU A 544 19.49 -3.01 -40.19
CA LEU A 544 18.52 -4.10 -40.21
C LEU A 544 19.00 -5.31 -41.04
N GLN A 545 19.69 -5.07 -42.16
CA GLN A 545 20.32 -6.14 -42.95
C GLN A 545 21.49 -6.79 -42.19
N TYR A 546 22.31 -6.00 -41.52
CA TYR A 546 23.38 -6.46 -40.63
C TYR A 546 22.83 -7.34 -39.50
N LEU A 547 21.85 -6.84 -38.73
CA LEU A 547 21.16 -7.62 -37.71
C LEU A 547 20.58 -8.92 -38.27
N LYS A 548 19.92 -8.87 -39.43
CA LYS A 548 19.37 -10.08 -40.07
C LYS A 548 20.46 -11.09 -40.48
N SER A 549 21.68 -10.66 -40.74
CA SER A 549 22.82 -11.53 -41.05
C SER A 549 23.51 -12.12 -39.80
N CYS A 550 23.49 -11.40 -38.67
CA CYS A 550 24.20 -11.79 -37.44
C CYS A 550 23.29 -12.47 -36.39
N CYS A 551 22.01 -12.10 -36.32
CA CYS A 551 21.08 -12.65 -35.34
C CYS A 551 20.75 -14.13 -35.63
N PRO A 552 20.50 -14.95 -34.59
CA PRO A 552 20.24 -16.37 -34.75
C PRO A 552 18.82 -16.64 -35.27
N SER A 553 18.60 -17.85 -35.78
CA SER A 553 17.43 -18.20 -36.62
C SER A 553 16.08 -18.08 -35.89
N GLU A 554 16.06 -18.13 -34.57
CA GLU A 554 14.87 -17.98 -33.73
C GLU A 554 14.24 -16.57 -33.84
N VAL A 555 15.04 -15.55 -34.17
CA VAL A 555 14.56 -14.14 -34.25
C VAL A 555 14.60 -13.53 -35.65
N GLN A 556 15.32 -14.14 -36.61
CA GLN A 556 15.31 -13.70 -38.02
C GLN A 556 13.92 -13.55 -38.66
N PRO A 557 12.86 -14.30 -38.30
CA PRO A 557 11.51 -14.06 -38.81
C PRO A 557 10.96 -12.66 -38.52
N TYR A 558 11.31 -12.08 -37.37
CA TYR A 558 10.86 -10.74 -36.96
C TYR A 558 11.63 -9.61 -37.63
N LEU A 559 12.84 -9.88 -38.15
CA LEU A 559 13.69 -8.90 -38.85
C LEU A 559 13.30 -8.73 -40.32
N ARG A 560 12.03 -8.40 -40.56
CA ARG A 560 11.43 -8.17 -41.89
C ARG A 560 10.61 -6.89 -41.87
N VAL A 561 11.00 -5.89 -42.67
CA VAL A 561 10.16 -4.71 -42.90
C VAL A 561 8.85 -5.18 -43.55
N PRO A 562 7.67 -4.84 -43.00
CA PRO A 562 6.40 -5.06 -43.70
C PRO A 562 6.41 -4.31 -45.04
N THR A 563 5.79 -4.87 -46.07
CA THR A 563 5.56 -4.15 -47.31
C THR A 563 4.86 -2.83 -46.98
N LEU A 564 5.49 -1.71 -47.34
CA LEU A 564 4.91 -0.39 -47.06
C LEU A 564 3.60 -0.23 -47.82
N CYS A 565 2.69 0.58 -47.27
CA CYS A 565 1.50 1.00 -47.98
C CYS A 565 1.88 1.64 -49.31
N ASP A 566 1.03 1.48 -50.32
CA ASP A 566 1.27 2.09 -51.61
C ASP A 566 1.32 3.63 -51.48
N PHE A 567 2.45 4.21 -51.87
CA PHE A 567 2.66 5.67 -51.88
C PHE A 567 2.23 6.31 -53.20
N GLU A 568 1.81 5.51 -54.19
CA GLU A 568 1.36 5.99 -55.49
C GLU A 568 0.22 7.03 -55.41
N PRO A 569 -0.75 6.98 -54.46
CA PRO A 569 -1.72 8.06 -54.28
C PRO A 569 -1.07 9.42 -53.90
N LEU A 570 0.09 9.42 -53.22
CA LEU A 570 0.84 10.64 -52.92
C LEU A 570 1.60 11.14 -54.16
N ASN A 571 2.15 10.23 -54.98
CA ASN A 571 2.77 10.58 -56.27
C ASN A 571 1.75 11.23 -57.20
N GLN A 572 0.59 10.58 -57.39
CA GLN A 572 -0.50 11.08 -58.25
C GLN A 572 -1.05 12.43 -57.77
N HIS A 573 -1.12 12.66 -56.45
CA HIS A 573 -1.48 13.97 -55.90
C HIS A 573 -0.45 15.05 -56.32
N VAL A 574 0.86 14.76 -56.26
CA VAL A 574 1.90 15.68 -56.75
C VAL A 574 1.76 15.93 -58.25
N GLU A 575 1.52 14.90 -59.08
CA GLU A 575 1.31 15.08 -60.52
C GLU A 575 0.07 15.91 -60.88
N VAL A 576 -1.01 15.78 -60.11
CA VAL A 576 -2.23 16.58 -60.28
C VAL A 576 -1.96 18.04 -59.89
N LEU A 577 -1.29 18.27 -58.76
CA LEU A 577 -0.90 19.61 -58.32
C LEU A 577 0.04 20.28 -59.32
N HIS A 578 1.06 19.56 -59.80
CA HIS A 578 2.04 20.10 -60.73
C HIS A 578 1.40 20.53 -62.06
N ARG A 579 0.45 19.73 -62.57
CA ARG A 579 -0.36 20.11 -63.75
C ARG A 579 -1.25 21.33 -63.50
N LEU A 580 -1.80 21.50 -62.29
CA LEU A 580 -2.57 22.69 -61.92
C LEU A 580 -1.68 23.94 -61.86
N VAL A 581 -0.45 23.85 -61.35
CA VAL A 581 0.52 24.96 -61.36
C VAL A 581 0.90 25.34 -62.79
N GLN A 582 1.21 24.36 -63.66
CA GLN A 582 1.50 24.61 -65.08
C GLN A 582 0.31 25.27 -65.81
N ALA A 583 -0.92 24.84 -65.52
CA ALA A 583 -2.13 25.43 -66.10
C ALA A 583 -2.39 26.87 -65.60
N ALA A 584 -2.15 27.16 -64.32
CA ALA A 584 -2.24 28.52 -63.79
C ALA A 584 -1.18 29.45 -64.42
N GLN A 585 0.03 28.93 -64.66
CA GLN A 585 1.12 29.67 -65.30
C GLN A 585 0.89 29.91 -66.80
N SER A 586 0.24 29.01 -67.55
CA SER A 586 -0.08 29.26 -68.96
C SER A 586 -1.24 30.25 -69.16
N VAL A 587 -2.16 30.36 -68.19
CA VAL A 587 -3.16 31.44 -68.14
C VAL A 587 -2.52 32.81 -67.90
N ASP A 588 -1.31 32.89 -67.32
CA ASP A 588 -0.55 34.14 -67.20
C ASP A 588 -0.16 34.72 -68.56
N GLU A 589 0.29 33.91 -69.52
CA GLU A 589 0.68 34.43 -70.85
C GLU A 589 -0.51 35.03 -71.61
N MET A 590 -1.68 34.41 -71.50
CA MET A 590 -2.92 34.94 -72.08
C MET A 590 -3.33 36.25 -71.39
N SER A 591 -3.13 36.35 -70.07
CA SER A 591 -3.41 37.54 -69.27
C SER A 591 -2.43 38.69 -69.54
N LYS A 592 -1.14 38.38 -69.73
CA LYS A 592 -0.11 39.30 -70.24
C LYS A 592 -0.51 39.84 -71.61
N THR A 593 -0.83 38.96 -72.56
CA THR A 593 -1.22 39.35 -73.92
C THR A 593 -2.36 40.39 -73.92
N ILE A 594 -3.39 40.18 -73.09
CA ILE A 594 -4.49 41.15 -72.91
C ILE A 594 -4.01 42.45 -72.25
N THR A 595 -3.14 42.36 -71.24
CA THR A 595 -2.61 43.53 -70.52
C THR A 595 -1.71 44.40 -71.42
N ASP A 596 -0.88 43.76 -72.24
CA ASP A 596 0.03 44.43 -73.18
C ASP A 596 -0.75 45.07 -74.34
N LEU A 597 -1.75 44.40 -74.92
CA LEU A 597 -2.67 44.99 -75.90
C LEU A 597 -3.41 46.24 -75.36
N LEU A 598 -3.81 46.22 -74.09
CA LEU A 598 -4.40 47.40 -73.42
C LEU A 598 -3.37 48.52 -73.18
N ASN A 599 -2.10 48.19 -73.04
CA ASN A 599 -1.00 49.15 -72.91
C ASN A 599 -0.65 49.76 -74.28
N GLU A 600 -0.60 48.96 -75.35
CA GLU A 600 -0.41 49.42 -76.72
C GLU A 600 -1.56 50.33 -77.19
N GLN A 601 -2.82 49.99 -76.91
CA GLN A 601 -3.95 50.90 -77.19
C GLN A 601 -3.78 52.25 -76.50
N LYS A 602 -3.24 52.27 -75.27
CA LYS A 602 -3.01 53.49 -74.50
C LYS A 602 -1.90 54.37 -75.10
N ILE A 603 -0.87 53.75 -75.67
CA ILE A 603 0.20 54.42 -76.41
C ILE A 603 -0.33 54.93 -77.76
N SER A 604 -1.02 54.08 -78.53
CA SER A 604 -1.60 54.43 -79.84
C SER A 604 -2.61 55.59 -79.74
N CYS A 605 -3.50 55.57 -78.74
CA CYS A 605 -4.49 56.63 -78.53
C CYS A 605 -3.88 57.98 -78.10
N SER A 606 -2.64 57.99 -77.58
CA SER A 606 -1.89 59.23 -77.33
C SER A 606 -1.13 59.76 -78.55
N GLN A 607 -1.10 59.01 -79.67
CA GLN A 607 -0.45 59.44 -80.93
C GLN A 607 -1.44 59.86 -82.03
N SER A 608 -2.69 59.38 -82.03
CA SER A 608 -3.68 59.71 -83.08
C SER A 608 -4.22 61.15 -83.04
N ALA A 609 -3.83 61.96 -82.04
CA ALA A 609 -4.33 63.31 -81.80
C ALA A 609 -3.68 64.42 -82.68
N GLN A 610 -3.16 64.11 -83.89
CA GLN A 610 -2.50 65.12 -84.73
C GLN A 610 -2.52 64.87 -86.26
N ARG A 611 -3.67 65.18 -86.91
CA ARG A 611 -3.83 65.49 -88.36
C ARG A 611 -3.58 64.33 -89.36
N SER A 612 -4.23 64.30 -90.53
CA SER A 612 -3.94 65.20 -91.67
C SER A 612 -5.07 65.33 -92.71
N THR A 613 -4.97 66.35 -93.55
CA THR A 613 -5.88 66.66 -94.67
C THR A 613 -5.80 65.66 -95.82
N ALA A 614 -6.91 65.49 -96.56
CA ALA A 614 -7.12 64.42 -97.53
C ALA A 614 -6.83 64.79 -99.00
N LEU A 615 -6.62 63.77 -99.84
CA LEU A 615 -6.91 63.76 -101.30
C LEU A 615 -6.95 62.29 -101.85
N THR A 616 -7.51 62.14 -103.06
CA THR A 616 -7.88 60.94 -103.86
C THR A 616 -6.70 60.16 -104.53
N PRO A 617 -6.85 59.07 -105.37
CA PRO A 617 -7.99 58.16 -105.75
C PRO A 617 -7.70 56.61 -105.97
N ARG A 618 -8.79 55.79 -106.06
CA ARG A 618 -9.15 54.67 -107.02
C ARG A 618 -8.24 53.43 -107.35
N SER A 619 -8.86 52.21 -107.33
CA SER A 619 -8.61 50.92 -108.10
C SER A 619 -7.31 50.09 -107.84
N GLU A 620 -7.25 48.74 -107.94
CA GLU A 620 -8.23 47.66 -108.28
C GLU A 620 -7.78 46.23 -107.81
N SER A 621 -8.72 45.28 -107.62
CA SER A 621 -8.52 43.79 -107.58
C SER A 621 -7.69 43.21 -106.39
N THR A 622 -7.79 41.99 -105.82
CA THR A 622 -8.82 40.93 -105.56
C THR A 622 -8.36 40.22 -104.23
N THR A 623 -8.86 39.17 -103.56
CA THR A 623 -9.81 38.03 -103.75
C THR A 623 -10.28 37.49 -102.36
N GLU A 624 -11.10 36.42 -102.30
CA GLU A 624 -11.44 35.57 -101.13
C GLU A 624 -12.26 36.24 -99.98
N ILE A 625 -13.46 35.79 -99.58
CA ILE A 625 -13.95 34.50 -99.00
C ILE A 625 -13.63 34.34 -97.49
N THR A 626 -14.65 34.49 -96.62
CA THR A 626 -15.10 33.53 -95.56
C THR A 626 -16.07 34.18 -94.54
N SER A 627 -16.93 33.34 -93.93
CA SER A 627 -17.66 33.51 -92.63
C SER A 627 -19.07 34.13 -92.59
N THR A 628 -20.04 33.25 -92.30
CA THR A 628 -21.26 33.39 -91.43
C THR A 628 -22.09 32.10 -91.64
N SER A 629 -22.96 31.61 -90.76
CA SER A 629 -23.07 31.65 -89.27
C SER A 629 -24.28 30.80 -88.88
N THR A 630 -24.25 30.03 -87.78
CA THR A 630 -25.43 29.83 -86.89
C THR A 630 -25.08 29.18 -85.54
N LYS A 631 -25.96 29.39 -84.56
CA LYS A 631 -25.97 28.85 -83.17
C LYS A 631 -26.64 27.43 -83.16
N THR A 632 -26.89 26.67 -82.07
CA THR A 632 -27.32 27.04 -80.71
C THR A 632 -27.35 25.83 -79.72
N LEU A 633 -26.83 25.98 -78.47
CA LEU A 633 -27.14 25.22 -77.21
C LEU A 633 -27.02 23.66 -77.22
N SER A 634 -26.92 22.86 -76.14
CA SER A 634 -26.93 22.99 -74.65
C SER A 634 -26.26 21.71 -74.05
N THR A 635 -26.00 21.40 -72.76
CA THR A 635 -26.23 21.97 -71.39
C THR A 635 -25.15 21.38 -70.43
N LEU A 636 -25.16 21.72 -69.11
CA LEU A 636 -24.39 20.99 -68.06
C LEU A 636 -25.22 19.95 -67.29
N SER A 637 -24.55 18.95 -66.70
CA SER A 637 -24.90 18.43 -65.36
C SER A 637 -23.71 17.70 -64.70
N LEU A 638 -23.41 18.02 -63.43
CA LEU A 638 -22.46 17.30 -62.58
C LEU A 638 -23.24 16.36 -61.65
N LYS A 639 -22.70 15.17 -61.38
CA LYS A 639 -23.29 14.20 -60.44
C LYS A 639 -22.23 13.76 -59.44
N ALA A 640 -22.43 14.10 -58.16
CA ALA A 640 -21.59 13.62 -57.07
C ALA A 640 -21.96 12.18 -56.69
N PRO A 641 -21.00 11.32 -56.29
CA PRO A 641 -21.27 10.05 -55.60
C PRO A 641 -21.49 10.28 -54.10
N ASP A 642 -22.43 9.54 -53.51
CA ASP A 642 -22.86 9.67 -52.12
C ASP A 642 -21.81 9.21 -51.09
N CYS A 643 -21.86 9.79 -49.89
CA CYS A 643 -21.22 9.21 -48.71
C CYS A 643 -22.08 8.05 -48.16
N GLN A 644 -21.49 6.87 -47.99
CA GLN A 644 -22.03 5.83 -47.11
C GLN A 644 -20.97 5.41 -46.08
N PRO A 645 -21.37 5.02 -44.86
CA PRO A 645 -20.45 4.79 -43.75
C PRO A 645 -19.72 3.45 -43.86
N LEU A 646 -18.41 3.45 -43.62
CA LEU A 646 -17.62 2.24 -43.44
C LEU A 646 -17.99 1.54 -42.12
N ALA A 647 -18.26 0.24 -42.20
CA ALA A 647 -18.54 -0.59 -41.02
C ALA A 647 -17.23 -0.96 -40.29
N LEU A 648 -17.28 -0.90 -38.95
CA LEU A 648 -16.21 -1.42 -38.08
C LEU A 648 -16.24 -2.96 -38.05
N PRO A 649 -15.09 -3.64 -38.24
CA PRO A 649 -14.91 -5.01 -37.78
C PRO A 649 -14.98 -5.08 -36.24
N GLY A 650 -15.58 -6.14 -35.70
CA GLY A 650 -15.59 -6.42 -34.27
C GLY A 650 -14.24 -6.94 -33.75
N PRO A 651 -14.07 -7.08 -32.42
CA PRO A 651 -12.82 -7.49 -31.80
C PRO A 651 -12.52 -8.99 -31.97
N LEU A 652 -11.21 -9.29 -32.03
CA LEU A 652 -10.57 -10.57 -31.72
C LEU A 652 -9.37 -10.28 -30.81
#